data_AF-A0A4Q4W1C8-F1
#
_entry.id   AF-A0A4Q4W1C8-F1
#
_cell.length_a   1.000
_cell.length_b   1.000
_cell.length_c   1.000
_cell.angle_alpha   90.00
_cell.angle_beta   90.00
_cell.angle_gamma   90.00
#
_symmetry.space_group_name_H-M   'P 1'
#
loop_
_entity.id
_entity.type
_entity.pdbx_description
1 polymer ?
#
loop_
_entity_poly.entity_id
_entity_poly.type
_entity_poly.pdbx_seq_one_letter_code
_entity_poly.pdbx_strand_id
1 'polypeptide(L)'
;MTVSQDVPPVQNGHGQKTLIREPLKLKGLLDKYKSFNVTPAIGKEFPDANVVEWMKAPNSDELLRDLAITISRRGVVFFRAQTDLTDELQKELAHRLGVLSGKPDDSKLHIHPLTKHNLDKDPELNVITTDKAANPAEDLWKNRPADIRNAWHTDTGYEPNPADYSILKLVKLPEAGGDTIWCSSCEIYDKISPAYRSFLEGLTATFCQSRLPISAAAKGFELYAEPRGSPNNVGTSLRAVHPVVRTNPVTGWKSLFAVGNHVERINDLTPDESRRLHDWFLQMIVEEHDTQLRHRWEHQYDIAIWDNRTVYHSAIFDFAGLGARTGHRADGRCFAEYSSSGETDVSSPLHAITTVSLGSSNFHSITDKIDQAARHGFKAIELFIDDLESLARANSSTPVTSALPPDAILAAAYQIRQQCDRLDVTILNLQPLRFYEGLADREKRNHILDNIIPLWIDAVKILGADTILVPSNFLPPDQTVGDFDTIVEDLRALAAQGAEYTPPIKFAYEALAWGTHINTWEQSWEIVQAVNKPNLGLALDTFNIAGAIYADPTTDDGCIRHGADANLYNSLSRMTSTLALDLPKLFIVQVADAERLSRPLRPGHPFYVPGQPSRMSWSRNCRLFPCESDRGGFLPVTRVIGAILALGWRGYLAYEVFSRSLADSDPLTPARHAERARRPWQLLNQIDWCQKTQPNTFIDSQSKCGTRDRDGGRAEDSRTEQIPANARQPLVQRDCNDKQLDLISTSYGEYEYRLPSMLSKQTA
;
A
#
# COMPACT_ATOMS: atom_id res chain seq x y z
N MET A 1 2.03 45.01 36.95
CA MET A 1 1.81 44.16 38.14
C MET A 1 2.32 42.77 37.82
N THR A 2 2.92 42.09 38.78
CA THR A 2 3.44 40.72 38.64
C THR A 2 2.61 39.75 39.48
N VAL A 3 2.16 38.66 38.85
CA VAL A 3 1.90 37.36 39.48
C VAL A 3 2.44 36.31 38.52
N SER A 4 2.95 35.20 39.05
CA SER A 4 3.63 34.13 38.30
C SER A 4 2.90 32.81 38.49
N GLN A 5 2.96 31.92 37.49
CA GLN A 5 3.07 30.45 37.63
C GLN A 5 1.97 29.67 38.39
N ASP A 6 1.69 28.39 38.14
CA ASP A 6 2.20 27.41 37.16
C ASP A 6 1.01 26.59 36.61
N VAL A 7 1.08 26.18 35.33
CA VAL A 7 0.35 25.00 34.82
C VAL A 7 1.29 24.30 33.84
N PRO A 8 1.66 23.01 34.06
CA PRO A 8 2.49 22.29 33.11
C PRO A 8 1.71 22.07 31.79
N PRO A 9 2.35 22.21 30.61
CA PRO A 9 1.68 21.89 29.36
C PRO A 9 1.36 20.39 29.32
N VAL A 10 0.09 20.06 29.07
CA VAL A 10 -0.30 18.68 28.75
C VAL A 10 0.46 18.28 27.49
N GLN A 11 1.29 17.23 27.60
CA GLN A 11 1.96 16.64 26.44
C GLN A 11 0.93 15.88 25.60
N ASN A 12 0.22 16.60 24.73
CA ASN A 12 -0.61 16.00 23.69
C ASN A 12 0.31 15.25 22.72
N GLY A 13 0.41 13.94 22.90
CA GLY A 13 1.21 13.01 22.09
C GLY A 13 0.68 12.82 20.67
N HIS A 14 0.61 13.89 19.89
CA HIS A 14 0.52 13.83 18.44
C HIS A 14 1.92 14.08 17.88
N GLY A 15 2.56 13.02 17.37
CA GLY A 15 3.91 13.09 16.84
C GLY A 15 4.04 14.20 15.79
N GLN A 16 5.05 15.07 15.92
CA GLN A 16 5.29 16.12 14.95
C GLN A 16 5.63 15.47 13.60
N LYS A 17 4.68 15.55 12.66
CA LYS A 17 4.82 15.04 11.29
C LYS A 17 6.00 15.74 10.62
N THR A 18 7.16 15.10 10.60
CA THR A 18 8.39 15.65 10.03
C THR A 18 8.18 15.92 8.54
N LEU A 19 8.55 17.12 8.08
CA LEU A 19 8.59 17.41 6.66
C LEU A 19 9.64 16.48 6.00
N ILE A 20 9.29 15.88 4.85
CA ILE A 20 10.18 15.00 4.08
C ILE A 20 11.53 15.69 3.74
N ARG A 21 11.54 17.02 3.74
CA ARG A 21 12.73 17.88 3.63
C ARG A 21 12.45 19.26 4.23
N GLU A 22 13.51 19.99 4.56
CA GLU A 22 13.43 21.40 4.96
C GLU A 22 12.83 22.31 3.87
N PRO A 23 11.97 23.30 4.23
CA PRO A 23 11.44 24.28 3.30
C PRO A 23 12.52 25.08 2.55
N LEU A 24 12.27 25.34 1.27
CA LEU A 24 13.22 26.03 0.41
C LEU A 24 13.25 27.54 0.74
N LYS A 25 14.44 28.01 1.11
CA LYS A 25 14.73 29.41 1.41
C LYS A 25 15.00 30.18 0.12
N LEU A 26 14.43 31.39 0.01
CA LEU A 26 14.70 32.37 -1.05
C LEU A 26 16.11 32.96 -0.89
N LYS A 27 16.73 33.33 -2.01
CA LYS A 27 17.95 34.16 -2.06
C LYS A 27 17.64 35.66 -2.23
N GLY A 28 16.44 36.03 -2.68
CA GLY A 28 16.04 37.40 -2.97
C GLY A 28 16.48 37.89 -4.36
N LEU A 29 16.87 36.97 -5.26
CA LEU A 29 17.45 37.33 -6.56
C LEU A 29 16.45 38.00 -7.52
N LEU A 30 15.15 37.86 -7.24
CA LEU A 30 14.09 38.46 -8.05
C LEU A 30 13.69 39.87 -7.60
N ASP A 31 14.10 40.32 -6.42
CA ASP A 31 13.63 41.59 -5.83
C ASP A 31 14.25 42.83 -6.52
N LYS A 32 15.29 42.62 -7.35
CA LYS A 32 15.83 43.63 -8.27
C LYS A 32 14.96 43.89 -9.51
N TYR A 33 13.99 43.02 -9.82
CA TYR A 33 13.08 43.20 -10.95
C TYR A 33 11.78 43.87 -10.48
N LYS A 34 11.37 44.92 -11.20
CA LYS A 34 10.09 45.62 -10.99
C LYS A 34 8.95 44.61 -10.95
N SER A 35 8.27 44.57 -9.81
CA SER A 35 7.17 43.63 -9.56
C SER A 35 6.26 44.13 -8.45
N PHE A 36 5.02 43.63 -8.41
CA PHE A 36 4.04 43.98 -7.38
C PHE A 36 3.17 42.76 -7.02
N ASN A 37 2.70 42.71 -5.77
CA ASN A 37 1.71 41.73 -5.36
C ASN A 37 0.33 42.15 -5.89
N VAL A 38 -0.39 41.24 -6.55
CA VAL A 38 -1.66 41.57 -7.23
C VAL A 38 -2.81 41.68 -6.21
N THR A 39 -2.86 40.78 -5.22
CA THR A 39 -3.62 40.97 -3.98
C THR A 39 -2.69 40.74 -2.78
N PRO A 40 -3.10 41.05 -1.52
CA PRO A 40 -2.26 40.79 -0.35
C PRO A 40 -1.86 39.31 -0.24
N ALA A 41 -2.81 38.39 -0.37
CA ALA A 41 -2.61 36.95 -0.20
C ALA A 41 -2.00 36.25 -1.42
N ILE A 42 -2.47 36.57 -2.63
CA ILE A 42 -2.21 35.79 -3.85
C ILE A 42 -1.76 36.69 -5.02
N GLY A 43 -0.97 36.13 -5.93
CA GLY A 43 -0.45 36.81 -7.11
C GLY A 43 0.82 37.64 -6.85
N LYS A 44 1.78 37.57 -7.78
CA LYS A 44 2.83 38.58 -7.99
C LYS A 44 3.08 38.76 -9.49
N GLU A 45 3.00 39.98 -9.99
CA GLU A 45 3.21 40.29 -11.42
C GLU A 45 4.58 40.94 -11.64
N PHE A 46 5.27 40.51 -12.70
CA PHE A 46 6.54 41.04 -13.19
C PHE A 46 6.30 41.67 -14.58
N PRO A 47 5.76 42.91 -14.66
CA PRO A 47 5.25 43.47 -15.91
C PRO A 47 6.34 43.75 -16.96
N ASP A 48 7.58 44.02 -16.52
CA ASP A 48 8.70 44.48 -17.37
C ASP A 48 9.79 43.41 -17.53
N ALA A 49 9.59 42.19 -17.01
CA ALA A 49 10.61 41.14 -17.01
C ALA A 49 10.39 40.12 -18.13
N ASN A 50 11.48 39.63 -18.73
CA ASN A 50 11.48 38.48 -19.62
C ASN A 50 11.98 37.23 -18.89
N VAL A 51 11.13 36.20 -18.75
CA VAL A 51 11.50 34.93 -18.11
C VAL A 51 12.54 34.15 -18.93
N VAL A 52 12.58 34.34 -20.25
CA VAL A 52 13.55 33.69 -21.15
C VAL A 52 14.97 34.24 -20.93
N GLU A 53 15.12 35.52 -20.58
CA GLU A 53 16.41 36.05 -20.14
C GLU A 53 16.88 35.36 -18.85
N TRP A 54 15.96 35.07 -17.93
CA TRP A 54 16.28 34.36 -16.68
C TRP A 54 16.63 32.88 -16.94
N MET A 55 16.02 32.24 -17.95
CA MET A 55 16.39 30.89 -18.42
C MET A 55 17.79 30.82 -19.05
N LYS A 56 18.23 31.91 -19.70
CA LYS A 56 19.51 32.02 -20.44
C LYS A 56 20.65 32.66 -19.61
N ALA A 57 20.36 33.20 -18.42
CA ALA A 57 21.35 33.88 -17.59
C ALA A 57 22.43 32.94 -17.01
N PRO A 58 23.67 33.41 -16.76
CA PRO A 58 24.73 32.57 -16.17
C PRO A 58 24.40 31.98 -14.79
N ASN A 59 23.48 32.59 -14.03
CA ASN A 59 22.97 32.08 -12.75
C ASN A 59 21.50 31.60 -12.85
N SER A 60 21.09 31.12 -14.04
CA SER A 60 19.69 30.78 -14.35
C SER A 60 19.03 29.87 -13.32
N ASP A 61 19.69 28.79 -12.90
CA ASP A 61 19.13 27.86 -11.92
C ASP A 61 18.81 28.51 -10.57
N GLU A 62 19.54 29.57 -10.18
CA GLU A 62 19.23 30.31 -8.97
C GLU A 62 18.01 31.22 -9.15
N LEU A 63 17.88 31.86 -10.32
CA LEU A 63 16.73 32.70 -10.67
C LEU A 63 15.45 31.86 -10.78
N LEU A 64 15.51 30.73 -11.48
CA LEU A 64 14.39 29.81 -11.63
C LEU A 64 14.03 29.11 -10.31
N ARG A 65 15.01 28.84 -9.43
CA ARG A 65 14.72 28.33 -8.08
C ARG A 65 14.04 29.35 -7.19
N ASP A 66 14.49 30.62 -7.19
CA ASP A 66 13.80 31.69 -6.46
C ASP A 66 12.41 31.97 -7.06
N LEU A 67 12.25 31.82 -8.38
CA LEU A 67 10.94 31.89 -9.06
C LEU A 67 10.01 30.76 -8.59
N ALA A 68 10.48 29.51 -8.55
CA ALA A 68 9.71 28.35 -8.06
C ALA A 68 9.19 28.59 -6.64
N ILE A 69 10.03 29.08 -5.72
CA ILE A 69 9.61 29.43 -4.35
C ILE A 69 8.65 30.61 -4.34
N THR A 70 8.90 31.64 -5.17
CA THR A 70 8.02 32.82 -5.29
C THR A 70 6.62 32.41 -5.74
N ILE A 71 6.51 31.52 -6.74
CA ILE A 71 5.22 30.95 -7.18
C ILE A 71 4.58 30.19 -6.02
N SER A 72 5.27 29.24 -5.38
CA SER A 72 4.71 28.46 -4.27
C SER A 72 4.22 29.32 -3.10
N ARG A 73 4.89 30.45 -2.82
CA ARG A 73 4.51 31.43 -1.77
C ARG A 73 3.44 32.44 -2.19
N ARG A 74 3.17 32.60 -3.48
CA ARG A 74 2.19 33.58 -4.03
C ARG A 74 1.03 32.91 -4.77
N GLY A 75 1.02 31.58 -4.84
CA GLY A 75 0.07 30.78 -5.61
C GLY A 75 0.31 30.84 -7.12
N VAL A 76 0.32 32.06 -7.68
CA VAL A 76 0.48 32.36 -9.11
C VAL A 76 1.37 33.59 -9.32
N VAL A 77 2.11 33.61 -10.42
CA VAL A 77 2.83 34.79 -10.93
C VAL A 77 2.50 35.06 -12.39
N PHE A 78 2.67 36.30 -12.82
CA PHE A 78 2.34 36.76 -14.17
C PHE A 78 3.49 37.52 -14.82
N PHE A 79 3.67 37.36 -16.12
CA PHE A 79 4.56 38.16 -16.96
C PHE A 79 3.82 38.55 -18.25
N ARG A 80 4.10 39.73 -18.80
CA ARG A 80 3.39 40.25 -19.98
C ARG A 80 4.18 40.04 -21.27
N ALA A 81 3.46 39.84 -22.39
CA ALA A 81 4.00 39.87 -23.76
C ALA A 81 5.34 39.14 -23.99
N GLN A 82 5.48 37.90 -23.51
CA GLN A 82 6.71 37.09 -23.57
C GLN A 82 6.94 36.49 -24.98
N THR A 83 7.22 37.35 -25.96
CA THR A 83 7.22 37.00 -27.40
C THR A 83 8.30 36.00 -27.83
N ASP A 84 9.40 35.84 -27.09
CA ASP A 84 10.44 34.84 -27.38
C ASP A 84 10.31 33.54 -26.56
N LEU A 85 9.28 33.38 -25.73
CA LEU A 85 8.97 32.14 -25.03
C LEU A 85 8.29 31.13 -25.98
N THR A 86 9.13 30.43 -26.76
CA THR A 86 8.70 29.29 -27.60
C THR A 86 8.06 28.17 -26.75
N ASP A 87 7.33 27.27 -27.39
CA ASP A 87 6.71 26.15 -26.67
C ASP A 87 7.75 25.18 -26.07
N GLU A 88 8.90 25.00 -26.73
CA GLU A 88 10.04 24.25 -26.17
C GLU A 88 10.64 24.93 -24.93
N LEU A 89 10.81 26.26 -24.95
CA LEU A 89 11.27 27.00 -23.75
C LEU A 89 10.21 26.98 -22.64
N GLN A 90 8.91 26.97 -22.97
CA GLN A 90 7.84 26.82 -21.99
C GLN A 90 7.86 25.45 -21.32
N LYS A 91 8.11 24.36 -22.08
CA LYS A 91 8.33 23.01 -21.56
C LYS A 91 9.59 22.92 -20.68
N GLU A 92 10.72 23.47 -21.16
CA GLU A 92 11.97 23.52 -20.39
C GLU A 92 11.78 24.27 -19.06
N LEU A 93 11.09 25.41 -19.07
CA LEU A 93 10.77 26.19 -17.88
C LEU A 93 9.90 25.41 -16.89
N ALA A 94 8.82 24.78 -17.35
CA ALA A 94 7.96 23.94 -16.50
C ALA A 94 8.75 22.77 -15.89
N HIS A 95 9.62 22.14 -16.69
CA HIS A 95 10.47 21.04 -16.21
C HIS A 95 11.49 21.52 -15.17
N ARG A 96 12.22 22.61 -15.45
CA ARG A 96 13.27 23.16 -14.57
C ARG A 96 12.72 23.76 -13.29
N LEU A 97 11.56 24.42 -13.30
CA LEU A 97 10.88 24.87 -12.07
C LEU A 97 10.62 23.68 -11.13
N GLY A 98 10.11 22.57 -11.66
CA GLY A 98 9.93 21.34 -10.90
C GLY A 98 11.25 20.79 -10.35
N VAL A 99 12.28 20.60 -11.19
CA VAL A 99 13.59 20.05 -10.80
C VAL A 99 14.32 20.92 -9.79
N LEU A 100 14.28 22.25 -9.93
CA LEU A 100 14.92 23.21 -9.02
C LEU A 100 14.12 23.40 -7.73
N SER A 101 12.81 23.12 -7.77
CA SER A 101 12.00 22.84 -6.57
C SER A 101 12.23 21.44 -6.01
N GLY A 102 13.06 20.59 -6.65
CA GLY A 102 13.49 19.28 -6.19
C GLY A 102 12.47 18.15 -6.33
N LYS A 103 11.61 18.15 -7.36
CA LYS A 103 10.74 17.00 -7.69
C LYS A 103 11.57 15.73 -8.02
N PRO A 104 10.97 14.52 -8.01
CA PRO A 104 11.66 13.29 -8.38
C PRO A 104 12.19 13.26 -9.82
N ASP A 105 13.33 12.60 -10.06
CA ASP A 105 13.98 12.53 -11.37
C ASP A 105 13.13 11.86 -12.47
N ASP A 106 12.22 10.96 -12.09
CA ASP A 106 11.28 10.27 -12.98
C ASP A 106 10.03 11.11 -13.33
N SER A 107 9.82 12.24 -12.65
CA SER A 107 8.66 13.11 -12.84
C SER A 107 8.93 14.14 -13.94
N LYS A 108 8.45 13.84 -15.15
CA LYS A 108 8.66 14.63 -16.38
C LYS A 108 7.58 15.71 -16.58
N LEU A 109 7.11 15.91 -17.81
CA LEU A 109 5.99 16.79 -18.16
C LEU A 109 4.72 15.96 -18.39
N HIS A 110 3.57 16.60 -18.23
CA HIS A 110 2.26 15.96 -18.31
C HIS A 110 1.85 15.62 -19.76
N ILE A 111 1.43 14.38 -20.01
CA ILE A 111 0.75 13.99 -21.26
C ILE A 111 -0.75 13.89 -20.99
N HIS A 112 -1.58 14.60 -21.75
CA HIS A 112 -3.02 14.65 -21.50
C HIS A 112 -3.72 13.32 -21.87
N PRO A 113 -4.70 12.81 -21.08
CA PRO A 113 -5.39 11.56 -21.40
C PRO A 113 -6.08 11.51 -22.79
N LEU A 114 -6.38 12.66 -23.40
CA LEU A 114 -6.91 12.76 -24.77
C LEU A 114 -5.86 13.04 -25.86
N THR A 115 -4.56 13.06 -25.55
CA THR A 115 -3.50 13.47 -26.49
C THR A 115 -3.53 12.70 -27.83
N LYS A 116 -3.98 11.43 -27.85
CA LYS A 116 -4.21 10.64 -29.09
C LYS A 116 -5.07 11.35 -30.15
N HIS A 117 -5.98 12.24 -29.74
CA HIS A 117 -6.99 12.88 -30.61
C HIS A 117 -6.80 14.40 -30.71
N ASN A 118 -5.89 14.97 -29.92
CA ASN A 118 -5.45 16.34 -30.08
C ASN A 118 -4.49 16.42 -31.27
N LEU A 119 -5.06 16.57 -32.48
CA LEU A 119 -4.30 16.66 -33.72
C LEU A 119 -3.17 17.71 -33.66
N ASP A 120 -2.00 17.24 -34.12
CA ASP A 120 -0.73 17.92 -34.39
C ASP A 120 0.18 18.36 -33.22
N LYS A 121 1.15 17.46 -32.93
CA LYS A 121 2.62 17.69 -32.85
C LYS A 121 3.36 17.78 -31.51
N ASP A 122 2.69 17.87 -30.36
CA ASP A 122 3.40 17.77 -29.07
C ASP A 122 2.56 17.05 -28.00
N PRO A 123 3.01 15.91 -27.44
CA PRO A 123 2.26 15.22 -26.38
C PRO A 123 2.36 15.90 -25.00
N GLU A 124 3.39 16.72 -24.75
CA GLU A 124 3.68 17.38 -23.48
C GLU A 124 3.07 18.80 -23.39
N LEU A 125 2.41 19.27 -24.47
CA LEU A 125 1.80 20.59 -24.57
C LEU A 125 0.28 20.50 -24.81
N ASN A 126 -0.51 21.04 -23.90
CA ASN A 126 -1.97 21.06 -24.01
C ASN A 126 -2.46 22.36 -24.68
N VAL A 127 -2.95 22.28 -25.91
CA VAL A 127 -3.49 23.43 -26.67
C VAL A 127 -4.97 23.64 -26.33
N ILE A 128 -5.23 24.57 -25.41
CA ILE A 128 -6.57 24.95 -24.94
C ILE A 128 -7.12 26.01 -25.89
N THR A 129 -8.01 25.62 -26.81
CA THR A 129 -8.47 26.47 -27.92
C THR A 129 -9.97 26.39 -28.18
N THR A 130 -10.59 27.52 -28.53
CA THR A 130 -11.96 27.60 -29.06
C THR A 130 -12.02 27.61 -30.60
N ASP A 131 -10.89 27.69 -31.30
CA ASP A 131 -10.83 27.73 -32.77
C ASP A 131 -11.32 26.42 -33.43
N LYS A 132 -11.25 25.29 -32.70
CA LYS A 132 -11.56 23.95 -33.23
C LYS A 132 -13.07 23.62 -33.28
N ALA A 133 -13.94 24.51 -32.83
CA ALA A 133 -15.39 24.32 -32.85
C ALA A 133 -16.04 24.87 -34.14
N ALA A 134 -17.01 24.14 -34.72
CA ALA A 134 -17.71 24.57 -35.93
C ALA A 134 -18.58 25.84 -35.74
N ASN A 135 -19.03 26.09 -34.51
CA ASN A 135 -19.62 27.36 -34.07
C ASN A 135 -19.12 27.70 -32.65
N PRO A 136 -17.98 28.40 -32.50
CA PRO A 136 -17.35 28.61 -31.20
C PRO A 136 -18.23 29.36 -30.18
N ALA A 137 -19.06 30.31 -30.63
CA ALA A 137 -19.94 31.06 -29.75
C ALA A 137 -21.07 30.19 -29.17
N GLU A 138 -21.66 29.32 -29.99
CA GLU A 138 -22.70 28.38 -29.57
C GLU A 138 -22.13 27.24 -28.71
N ASP A 139 -20.93 26.74 -29.02
CA ASP A 139 -20.24 25.73 -28.22
C ASP A 139 -19.90 26.27 -26.83
N LEU A 140 -19.31 27.47 -26.73
CA LEU A 140 -19.08 28.16 -25.46
C LEU A 140 -20.38 28.37 -24.67
N TRP A 141 -21.47 28.79 -25.32
CA TRP A 141 -22.75 29.00 -24.65
C TRP A 141 -23.41 27.71 -24.14
N LYS A 142 -23.20 26.58 -24.83
CA LYS A 142 -23.69 25.26 -24.41
C LYS A 142 -22.83 24.62 -23.33
N ASN A 143 -21.51 24.78 -23.42
CA ASN A 143 -20.53 24.12 -22.55
C ASN A 143 -20.16 24.94 -21.29
N ARG A 144 -20.62 26.19 -21.17
CA ARG A 144 -20.46 26.98 -19.93
C ARG A 144 -21.03 26.23 -18.71
N PRO A 145 -20.33 26.22 -17.56
CA PRO A 145 -20.85 25.59 -16.35
C PRO A 145 -22.19 26.20 -15.91
N ALA A 146 -23.23 25.37 -15.78
CA ALA A 146 -24.52 25.78 -15.22
C ALA A 146 -24.45 26.05 -13.71
N ASP A 147 -23.50 25.40 -13.03
CA ASP A 147 -23.04 25.76 -11.69
C ASP A 147 -21.56 26.13 -11.76
N ILE A 148 -21.24 27.37 -11.38
CA ILE A 148 -19.88 27.91 -11.37
C ILE A 148 -19.07 27.48 -10.14
N ARG A 149 -19.71 27.00 -9.06
CA ARG A 149 -18.99 26.45 -7.88
C ARG A 149 -18.15 25.24 -8.33
N ASN A 150 -18.75 24.36 -9.12
CA ASN A 150 -18.10 23.20 -9.73
C ASN A 150 -17.21 23.50 -10.96
N ALA A 151 -16.85 24.77 -11.21
CA ALA A 151 -15.81 25.13 -12.18
C ALA A 151 -14.40 25.17 -11.56
N TRP A 152 -14.32 25.42 -10.24
CA TRP A 152 -13.06 25.43 -9.49
C TRP A 152 -12.40 24.05 -9.45
N HIS A 153 -11.09 24.02 -9.66
CA HIS A 153 -10.28 22.80 -9.57
C HIS A 153 -8.78 23.10 -9.36
N THR A 154 -8.06 22.10 -8.84
CA THR A 154 -6.62 21.96 -9.06
C THR A 154 -6.42 21.03 -10.27
N ASP A 155 -5.42 21.31 -11.12
CA ASP A 155 -5.13 20.46 -12.27
C ASP A 155 -4.77 19.03 -11.85
N THR A 156 -5.35 18.05 -12.56
CA THR A 156 -4.85 16.67 -12.60
C THR A 156 -4.82 15.92 -11.26
N GLY A 157 -5.55 16.40 -10.24
CA GLY A 157 -5.69 15.71 -8.94
C GLY A 157 -6.30 14.30 -9.03
N TYR A 158 -6.86 13.92 -10.18
CA TYR A 158 -7.30 12.55 -10.49
C TYR A 158 -6.15 11.57 -10.85
N GLU A 159 -4.89 12.03 -10.85
CA GLU A 159 -3.69 11.23 -11.10
C GLU A 159 -2.92 10.97 -9.78
N PRO A 160 -2.26 9.81 -9.60
CA PRO A 160 -1.43 9.52 -8.41
C PRO A 160 -0.30 10.51 -8.15
N ASN A 161 0.31 11.06 -9.20
CA ASN A 161 1.22 12.21 -9.14
C ASN A 161 0.56 13.41 -9.86
N PRO A 162 -0.14 14.31 -9.14
CA PRO A 162 -0.71 15.53 -9.72
C PRO A 162 0.36 16.46 -10.32
N ALA A 163 -0.08 17.51 -11.02
CA ALA A 163 0.81 18.53 -11.52
C ALA A 163 1.46 19.34 -10.37
N ASP A 164 2.73 19.75 -10.54
CA ASP A 164 3.37 20.69 -9.61
C ASP A 164 3.18 22.14 -10.08
N TYR A 165 3.87 22.54 -11.14
CA TYR A 165 3.73 23.86 -11.76
C TYR A 165 3.04 23.75 -13.12
N SER A 166 2.09 24.64 -13.36
CA SER A 166 1.43 24.82 -14.66
C SER A 166 1.80 26.18 -15.24
N ILE A 167 2.16 26.19 -16.52
CA ILE A 167 2.47 27.41 -17.29
C ILE A 167 1.48 27.52 -18.43
N LEU A 168 0.63 28.55 -18.42
CA LEU A 168 -0.29 28.89 -19.51
C LEU A 168 0.17 30.16 -20.21
N LYS A 169 0.35 30.08 -21.54
CA LYS A 169 0.67 31.20 -22.44
C LYS A 169 -0.49 31.44 -23.39
N LEU A 170 -1.03 32.65 -23.43
CA LEU A 170 -2.14 33.00 -24.33
C LEU A 170 -1.61 33.44 -25.71
N VAL A 171 -2.02 32.74 -26.77
CA VAL A 171 -1.61 32.99 -28.16
C VAL A 171 -2.69 33.76 -28.93
N LYS A 172 -3.97 33.55 -28.60
CA LYS A 172 -5.09 34.38 -29.06
C LYS A 172 -5.99 34.79 -27.90
N LEU A 173 -6.45 36.03 -27.95
CA LEU A 173 -7.38 36.63 -26.99
C LEU A 173 -8.69 37.04 -27.70
N PRO A 174 -9.84 36.94 -27.02
CA PRO A 174 -11.05 37.63 -27.44
C PRO A 174 -10.93 39.15 -27.22
N GLU A 175 -11.85 39.92 -27.79
CA GLU A 175 -11.95 41.38 -27.60
C GLU A 175 -12.19 41.78 -26.14
N ALA A 176 -12.99 40.98 -25.42
CA ALA A 176 -13.18 41.05 -23.98
C ALA A 176 -13.56 39.68 -23.39
N GLY A 177 -13.41 39.55 -22.07
CA GLY A 177 -13.65 38.29 -21.35
C GLY A 177 -12.54 37.25 -21.55
N GLY A 178 -12.79 36.01 -21.13
CA GLY A 178 -11.80 34.93 -21.18
C GLY A 178 -10.75 35.00 -20.07
N ASP A 179 -11.04 35.77 -19.02
CA ASP A 179 -10.22 35.91 -17.82
C ASP A 179 -10.03 34.57 -17.09
N THR A 180 -9.09 34.54 -16.15
CA THR A 180 -8.84 33.35 -15.32
C THR A 180 -8.77 33.77 -13.86
N ILE A 181 -9.42 32.98 -13.00
CA ILE A 181 -9.51 33.23 -11.56
C ILE A 181 -8.75 32.15 -10.79
N TRP A 182 -8.08 32.56 -9.72
CA TRP A 182 -7.38 31.70 -8.77
C TRP A 182 -7.89 31.96 -7.35
N CYS A 183 -7.77 30.96 -6.48
CA CYS A 183 -8.07 31.06 -5.05
C CYS A 183 -6.94 30.38 -4.25
N SER A 184 -6.48 31.03 -3.18
CA SER A 184 -5.41 30.50 -2.33
C SER A 184 -5.93 29.40 -1.40
N SER A 185 -5.58 28.15 -1.70
CA SER A 185 -5.95 26.98 -0.89
C SER A 185 -5.25 26.94 0.48
N CYS A 186 -4.15 27.69 0.65
CA CYS A 186 -3.52 27.94 1.95
C CYS A 186 -4.36 28.89 2.80
N GLU A 187 -4.84 30.02 2.26
CA GLU A 187 -5.69 30.96 3.00
C GLU A 187 -7.02 30.33 3.40
N ILE A 188 -7.63 29.54 2.50
CA ILE A 188 -8.85 28.77 2.82
C ILE A 188 -8.60 27.82 4.00
N TYR A 189 -7.46 27.12 4.02
CA TYR A 189 -7.05 26.30 5.17
C TYR A 189 -6.79 27.15 6.43
N ASP A 190 -6.17 28.32 6.29
CA ASP A 190 -5.88 29.23 7.40
C ASP A 190 -7.11 29.99 7.94
N LYS A 191 -8.25 29.94 7.25
CA LYS A 191 -9.57 30.37 7.77
C LYS A 191 -10.33 29.26 8.53
N ILE A 192 -10.03 27.98 8.29
CA ILE A 192 -10.64 26.86 9.02
C ILE A 192 -10.18 26.88 10.49
N SER A 193 -11.06 26.51 11.44
CA SER A 193 -10.70 26.48 12.87
C SER A 193 -9.73 25.34 13.21
N PRO A 194 -8.84 25.47 14.21
CA PRO A 194 -7.84 24.43 14.52
C PRO A 194 -8.42 23.03 14.81
N ALA A 195 -9.62 22.97 15.40
CA ALA A 195 -10.33 21.70 15.62
C ALA A 195 -10.71 21.02 14.29
N TYR A 196 -11.28 21.77 13.34
CA TYR A 196 -11.56 21.25 12.01
C TYR A 196 -10.28 20.92 11.24
N ARG A 197 -9.20 21.71 11.36
CA ARG A 197 -7.91 21.36 10.73
C ARG A 197 -7.39 20.00 11.22
N SER A 198 -7.42 19.75 12.52
CA SER A 198 -7.00 18.47 13.11
C SER A 198 -7.79 17.29 12.55
N PHE A 199 -9.11 17.44 12.42
CA PHE A 199 -10.00 16.46 11.79
C PHE A 199 -9.70 16.27 10.30
N LEU A 200 -9.65 17.35 9.52
CA LEU A 200 -9.42 17.30 8.07
C LEU A 200 -8.01 16.85 7.68
N GLU A 201 -7.01 17.06 8.53
CA GLU A 201 -5.66 16.48 8.34
C GLU A 201 -5.65 14.95 8.42
N GLY A 202 -6.58 14.35 9.17
CA GLY A 202 -6.70 12.90 9.32
C GLY A 202 -7.46 12.20 8.19
N LEU A 203 -8.00 12.96 7.22
CA LEU A 203 -8.87 12.43 6.17
C LEU A 203 -8.19 12.39 4.79
N THR A 204 -8.62 11.43 3.97
CA THR A 204 -8.31 11.38 2.53
C THR A 204 -9.56 11.64 1.70
N ALA A 205 -9.38 11.97 0.43
CA ALA A 205 -10.45 12.11 -0.54
C ALA A 205 -10.13 11.34 -1.82
N THR A 206 -11.16 10.74 -2.42
CA THR A 206 -11.04 10.10 -3.72
C THR A 206 -11.32 11.12 -4.81
N PHE A 207 -10.33 11.35 -5.66
CA PHE A 207 -10.42 12.19 -6.85
C PHE A 207 -10.70 11.31 -8.07
N CYS A 208 -11.60 11.71 -8.96
CA CYS A 208 -12.00 10.97 -10.15
C CYS A 208 -12.46 11.90 -11.28
N GLN A 209 -11.89 11.76 -12.48
CA GLN A 209 -12.29 12.50 -13.68
C GLN A 209 -13.33 11.72 -14.50
N SER A 210 -14.43 11.34 -13.86
CA SER A 210 -15.46 10.42 -14.40
C SER A 210 -16.06 10.85 -15.75
N ARG A 211 -16.12 12.16 -16.03
CA ARG A 211 -16.70 12.70 -17.28
C ARG A 211 -15.80 12.50 -18.50
N LEU A 212 -14.47 12.43 -18.33
CA LEU A 212 -13.55 12.40 -19.48
C LEU A 212 -13.58 11.05 -20.23
N PRO A 213 -13.55 9.87 -19.58
CA PRO A 213 -13.74 8.58 -20.27
C PRO A 213 -15.09 8.49 -20.98
N ILE A 214 -16.17 8.99 -20.38
CA ILE A 214 -17.52 8.99 -20.98
C ILE A 214 -17.56 9.87 -22.23
N SER A 215 -17.01 11.10 -22.14
CA SER A 215 -16.91 12.04 -23.27
C SER A 215 -16.00 11.52 -24.39
N ALA A 216 -14.94 10.79 -24.03
CA ALA A 216 -14.05 10.15 -24.98
C ALA A 216 -14.76 9.00 -25.73
N ALA A 217 -15.37 8.06 -25.00
CA ALA A 217 -16.11 6.94 -25.58
C ALA A 217 -17.26 7.42 -26.48
N ALA A 218 -18.01 8.45 -26.06
CA ALA A 218 -19.07 9.06 -26.87
C ALA A 218 -18.59 9.71 -28.19
N LYS A 219 -17.28 9.97 -28.31
CA LYS A 219 -16.63 10.52 -29.53
C LYS A 219 -15.79 9.46 -30.28
N GLY A 220 -15.78 8.21 -29.83
CA GLY A 220 -14.92 7.15 -30.38
C GLY A 220 -13.43 7.31 -30.05
N PHE A 221 -13.11 8.08 -29.01
CA PHE A 221 -11.74 8.41 -28.62
C PHE A 221 -11.19 7.45 -27.57
N GLU A 222 -10.11 6.75 -27.89
CA GLU A 222 -9.28 6.02 -26.90
C GLU A 222 -8.53 6.98 -25.97
N LEU A 223 -8.41 6.62 -24.70
CA LEU A 223 -7.53 7.31 -23.75
C LEU A 223 -6.04 6.92 -23.95
N TYR A 224 -5.14 7.80 -23.51
CA TYR A 224 -3.70 7.54 -23.46
C TYR A 224 -3.33 6.77 -22.18
N ALA A 225 -3.06 5.46 -22.35
CA ALA A 225 -2.82 4.52 -21.24
C ALA A 225 -1.34 4.37 -20.83
N GLU A 226 -0.41 4.91 -21.61
CA GLU A 226 1.03 4.91 -21.30
C GLU A 226 1.36 5.96 -20.20
N PRO A 227 2.55 5.91 -19.57
CA PRO A 227 2.92 6.82 -18.48
C PRO A 227 2.82 8.32 -18.83
N ARG A 228 1.90 9.04 -18.19
CA ARG A 228 1.60 10.46 -18.43
C ARG A 228 2.55 11.42 -17.71
N GLY A 229 3.85 11.19 -17.84
CA GLY A 229 4.90 12.01 -17.22
C GLY A 229 5.37 11.57 -15.83
N SER A 230 4.88 10.44 -15.33
CA SER A 230 5.35 9.74 -14.13
C SER A 230 5.04 8.25 -14.31
N PRO A 231 5.89 7.32 -13.83
CA PRO A 231 5.61 5.89 -13.93
C PRO A 231 4.32 5.46 -13.22
N ASN A 232 3.86 6.22 -12.22
CA ASN A 232 2.62 5.95 -11.50
C ASN A 232 1.36 6.40 -12.26
N ASN A 233 1.50 7.37 -13.18
CA ASN A 233 0.38 7.96 -13.92
C ASN A 233 0.11 7.17 -15.21
N VAL A 234 -0.23 5.90 -15.07
CA VAL A 234 -0.37 4.91 -16.14
C VAL A 234 -1.79 4.33 -16.18
N GLY A 235 -2.13 3.56 -17.22
CA GLY A 235 -3.45 2.96 -17.40
C GLY A 235 -4.55 3.95 -17.77
N THR A 236 -5.79 3.47 -17.92
CA THR A 236 -6.95 4.30 -18.32
C THR A 236 -7.81 4.78 -17.14
N SER A 237 -7.48 4.36 -15.91
CA SER A 237 -8.14 4.84 -14.69
C SER A 237 -7.69 6.27 -14.39
N LEU A 238 -8.64 7.22 -14.47
CA LEU A 238 -8.42 8.61 -14.07
C LEU A 238 -9.03 8.82 -12.67
N ARG A 239 -8.45 8.13 -11.69
CA ARG A 239 -8.84 8.14 -10.28
C ARG A 239 -7.59 8.01 -9.40
N ALA A 240 -7.54 8.79 -8.33
CA ALA A 240 -6.50 8.75 -7.30
C ALA A 240 -7.10 9.01 -5.91
N VAL A 241 -6.32 8.75 -4.85
CA VAL A 241 -6.68 9.11 -3.47
C VAL A 241 -5.57 10.00 -2.92
N HIS A 242 -5.94 11.15 -2.36
CA HIS A 242 -5.04 12.16 -1.83
C HIS A 242 -5.51 12.64 -0.46
N PRO A 243 -4.64 13.20 0.40
CA PRO A 243 -5.08 13.77 1.68
C PRO A 243 -6.01 14.98 1.47
N VAL A 244 -6.98 15.17 2.37
CA VAL A 244 -7.89 16.35 2.34
C VAL A 244 -7.11 17.64 2.60
N VAL A 245 -6.10 17.58 3.47
CA VAL A 245 -5.12 18.64 3.70
C VAL A 245 -3.73 18.11 3.36
N ARG A 246 -3.08 18.69 2.35
CA ARG A 246 -1.72 18.35 1.93
C ARG A 246 -0.72 19.40 2.44
N THR A 247 0.58 19.10 2.30
CA THR A 247 1.66 20.04 2.63
C THR A 247 2.51 20.31 1.40
N ASN A 248 2.65 21.59 1.02
CA ASN A 248 3.50 22.00 -0.10
C ASN A 248 4.98 21.72 0.25
N PRO A 249 5.72 20.92 -0.54
CA PRO A 249 7.07 20.50 -0.21
C PRO A 249 8.12 21.59 -0.45
N VAL A 250 7.76 22.73 -1.03
CA VAL A 250 8.64 23.88 -1.30
C VAL A 250 8.60 24.88 -0.15
N THR A 251 7.42 25.13 0.43
CA THR A 251 7.22 26.12 1.51
C THR A 251 7.02 25.50 2.89
N GLY A 252 6.65 24.22 2.98
CA GLY A 252 6.18 23.58 4.22
C GLY A 252 4.77 24.02 4.63
N TRP A 253 4.06 24.81 3.80
CA TRP A 253 2.73 25.31 4.10
C TRP A 253 1.67 24.25 3.82
N LYS A 254 0.64 24.19 4.66
CA LYS A 254 -0.52 23.32 4.43
C LYS A 254 -1.52 24.00 3.49
N SER A 255 -2.21 23.18 2.71
CA SER A 255 -3.32 23.60 1.86
C SER A 255 -4.44 22.59 1.96
N LEU A 256 -5.68 23.08 1.94
CA LEU A 256 -6.82 22.24 1.62
C LEU A 256 -6.65 21.75 0.16
N PHE A 257 -7.04 20.51 -0.14
CA PHE A 257 -6.93 19.95 -1.49
C PHE A 257 -8.23 19.30 -1.98
N ALA A 258 -9.02 18.69 -1.10
CA ALA A 258 -10.27 18.01 -1.47
C ALA A 258 -11.41 18.98 -1.84
N VAL A 259 -11.23 19.67 -2.96
CA VAL A 259 -12.09 20.72 -3.49
C VAL A 259 -12.28 20.55 -4.99
N GLY A 260 -13.44 21.00 -5.48
CA GLY A 260 -13.69 21.15 -6.91
C GLY A 260 -14.22 19.89 -7.58
N ASN A 261 -14.39 20.00 -8.90
CA ASN A 261 -15.07 19.00 -9.72
C ASN A 261 -14.34 17.64 -9.86
N HIS A 262 -13.06 17.57 -9.49
CA HIS A 262 -12.31 16.33 -9.49
C HIS A 262 -12.57 15.47 -8.24
N VAL A 263 -13.19 15.97 -7.17
CA VAL A 263 -13.47 15.18 -5.97
C VAL A 263 -14.78 14.41 -6.13
N GLU A 264 -14.72 13.09 -5.94
CA GLU A 264 -15.92 12.24 -5.88
C GLU A 264 -16.47 12.15 -4.45
N ARG A 265 -15.58 11.97 -3.47
CA ARG A 265 -15.91 11.87 -2.04
C ARG A 265 -14.72 12.16 -1.15
N ILE A 266 -15.00 12.60 0.07
CA ILE A 266 -14.10 12.45 1.21
C ILE A 266 -14.30 11.02 1.74
N ASN A 267 -13.20 10.32 2.00
CA ASN A 267 -13.23 8.94 2.49
C ASN A 267 -13.53 8.90 3.98
N ASP A 268 -13.89 7.73 4.49
CA ASP A 268 -14.07 7.42 5.93
C ASP A 268 -15.18 8.22 6.64
N LEU A 269 -15.96 8.98 5.87
CA LEU A 269 -17.18 9.70 6.26
C LEU A 269 -18.40 9.11 5.57
N THR A 270 -19.60 9.36 6.11
CA THR A 270 -20.84 8.99 5.41
C THR A 270 -21.01 9.80 4.11
N PRO A 271 -21.78 9.29 3.13
CA PRO A 271 -22.07 10.01 1.89
C PRO A 271 -22.77 11.37 2.06
N ASP A 272 -23.30 11.69 3.24
CA ASP A 272 -23.89 13.00 3.52
C ASP A 272 -22.90 13.96 4.18
N GLU A 273 -22.06 13.49 5.11
CA GLU A 273 -20.97 14.28 5.68
C GLU A 273 -19.93 14.68 4.62
N SER A 274 -19.52 13.72 3.78
CA SER A 274 -18.63 13.98 2.63
C SER A 274 -19.21 15.06 1.71
N ARG A 275 -20.53 15.01 1.45
CA ARG A 275 -21.22 15.99 0.59
C ARG A 275 -21.20 17.37 1.23
N ARG A 276 -21.63 17.47 2.49
CA ARG A 276 -21.73 18.74 3.24
C ARG A 276 -20.37 19.44 3.38
N LEU A 277 -19.29 18.69 3.61
CA LEU A 277 -17.95 19.26 3.70
C LEU A 277 -17.46 19.77 2.34
N HIS A 278 -17.64 19.00 1.25
CA HIS A 278 -17.29 19.46 -0.10
C HIS A 278 -18.09 20.69 -0.53
N ASP A 279 -19.40 20.71 -0.26
CA ASP A 279 -20.28 21.87 -0.45
C ASP A 279 -19.79 23.08 0.35
N TRP A 280 -19.41 22.90 1.62
CA TRP A 280 -18.88 23.96 2.48
C TRP A 280 -17.54 24.51 1.96
N PHE A 281 -16.61 23.65 1.53
CA PHE A 281 -15.34 24.11 0.94
C PHE A 281 -15.57 24.90 -0.36
N LEU A 282 -16.50 24.45 -1.21
CA LEU A 282 -16.92 25.18 -2.42
C LEU A 282 -17.64 26.50 -2.08
N GLN A 283 -18.35 26.57 -0.96
CA GLN A 283 -18.96 27.80 -0.46
C GLN A 283 -17.89 28.80 0.00
N MET A 284 -16.94 28.36 0.84
CA MET A 284 -15.83 29.21 1.31
C MET A 284 -15.08 29.85 0.14
N ILE A 285 -14.76 29.09 -0.91
CA ILE A 285 -14.02 29.60 -2.08
C ILE A 285 -14.79 30.72 -2.81
N VAL A 286 -16.12 30.64 -2.87
CA VAL A 286 -16.96 31.63 -3.56
C VAL A 286 -17.27 32.85 -2.66
N GLU A 287 -17.37 32.66 -1.35
CA GLU A 287 -17.73 33.73 -0.39
C GLU A 287 -16.50 34.48 0.18
N GLU A 288 -15.34 33.84 0.29
CA GLU A 288 -14.10 34.42 0.82
C GLU A 288 -13.30 35.13 -0.29
N HIS A 289 -13.85 36.24 -0.78
CA HIS A 289 -13.37 37.03 -1.92
C HIS A 289 -11.91 37.53 -1.80
N ASP A 290 -11.40 37.71 -0.58
CA ASP A 290 -10.03 38.13 -0.27
C ASP A 290 -8.98 37.04 -0.54
N THR A 291 -9.39 35.77 -0.58
CA THR A 291 -8.53 34.63 -0.98
C THR A 291 -8.38 34.51 -2.50
N GLN A 292 -9.19 35.25 -3.26
CA GLN A 292 -9.28 35.14 -4.73
C GLN A 292 -8.40 36.17 -5.47
N LEU A 293 -8.17 35.88 -6.75
CA LEU A 293 -7.55 36.78 -7.73
C LEU A 293 -8.21 36.56 -9.09
N ARG A 294 -8.59 37.63 -9.79
CA ARG A 294 -8.97 37.62 -11.21
C ARG A 294 -7.86 38.25 -12.03
N HIS A 295 -7.28 37.50 -12.97
CA HIS A 295 -6.32 38.04 -13.93
C HIS A 295 -7.04 38.32 -15.25
N ARG A 296 -6.90 39.56 -15.73
CA ARG A 296 -7.23 39.94 -17.10
C ARG A 296 -6.02 39.71 -17.98
N TRP A 297 -6.21 38.94 -19.04
CA TRP A 297 -5.23 38.79 -20.12
C TRP A 297 -5.29 40.03 -21.02
N GLU A 298 -4.13 40.65 -21.32
CA GLU A 298 -4.07 41.95 -21.98
C GLU A 298 -3.29 41.91 -23.30
N HIS A 299 -2.24 41.09 -23.38
CA HIS A 299 -1.39 40.98 -24.58
C HIS A 299 -1.29 39.53 -25.06
N GLN A 300 -1.04 39.37 -26.36
CA GLN A 300 -0.56 38.08 -26.88
C GLN A 300 0.78 37.75 -26.20
N TYR A 301 0.94 36.49 -25.83
CA TYR A 301 2.06 35.95 -25.07
C TYR A 301 2.18 36.46 -23.63
N ASP A 302 1.11 37.04 -23.06
CA ASP A 302 0.96 37.05 -21.60
C ASP A 302 0.99 35.61 -21.05
N ILE A 303 1.65 35.42 -19.90
CA ILE A 303 1.76 34.12 -19.23
C ILE A 303 1.33 34.18 -17.76
N ALA A 304 0.73 33.08 -17.30
CA ALA A 304 0.55 32.78 -15.89
C ALA A 304 1.31 31.49 -15.54
N ILE A 305 2.03 31.51 -14.41
CA ILE A 305 2.67 30.32 -13.82
C ILE A 305 2.12 30.13 -12.41
N TRP A 306 1.52 28.99 -12.11
CA TRP A 306 0.98 28.69 -10.77
C TRP A 306 1.48 27.37 -10.21
N ASP A 307 1.53 27.29 -8.87
CA ASP A 307 1.80 26.07 -8.12
C ASP A 307 0.45 25.42 -7.76
N ASN A 308 0.13 24.32 -8.46
CA ASN A 308 -1.11 23.57 -8.25
C ASN A 308 -1.27 23.04 -6.81
N ARG A 309 -0.19 23.02 -6.02
CA ARG A 309 -0.21 22.57 -4.62
C ARG A 309 -0.72 23.65 -3.66
N THR A 310 -0.80 24.92 -4.08
CA THR A 310 -1.27 26.05 -3.25
C THR A 310 -2.46 26.83 -3.82
N VAL A 311 -2.94 26.53 -5.04
CA VAL A 311 -4.13 27.19 -5.62
C VAL A 311 -5.19 26.24 -6.18
N TYR A 312 -6.44 26.73 -6.13
CA TYR A 312 -7.50 26.34 -7.07
C TYR A 312 -7.59 27.38 -8.18
N HIS A 313 -8.10 27.00 -9.35
CA HIS A 313 -8.37 27.94 -10.43
C HIS A 313 -9.62 27.59 -11.23
N SER A 314 -10.10 28.54 -12.05
CA SER A 314 -11.19 28.38 -12.99
C SER A 314 -11.04 29.35 -14.17
N ALA A 315 -11.48 28.93 -15.35
CA ALA A 315 -11.55 29.78 -16.54
C ALA A 315 -12.95 30.43 -16.64
N ILE A 316 -13.02 31.72 -16.98
CA ILE A 316 -14.30 32.40 -17.18
C ILE A 316 -14.70 32.30 -18.66
N PHE A 317 -15.92 31.81 -18.90
CA PHE A 317 -16.50 31.60 -20.22
C PHE A 317 -17.43 32.75 -20.64
N ASP A 318 -17.04 33.99 -20.34
CA ASP A 318 -17.82 35.24 -20.56
C ASP A 318 -17.63 35.87 -21.95
N PHE A 319 -16.89 35.21 -22.85
CA PHE A 319 -16.43 35.74 -24.15
C PHE A 319 -17.13 35.16 -25.39
N ALA A 320 -18.30 34.52 -25.23
CA ALA A 320 -19.03 33.89 -26.34
C ALA A 320 -19.41 34.93 -27.42
N GLY A 321 -18.84 34.77 -28.63
CA GLY A 321 -19.04 35.69 -29.75
C GLY A 321 -18.02 36.83 -29.86
N LEU A 322 -17.13 36.99 -28.87
CA LEU A 322 -16.13 38.08 -28.81
C LEU A 322 -14.77 37.70 -29.42
N GLY A 323 -14.74 36.74 -30.34
CA GLY A 323 -13.51 36.21 -30.95
C GLY A 323 -13.02 34.90 -30.31
N ALA A 324 -11.82 34.46 -30.71
CA ALA A 324 -11.26 33.16 -30.34
C ALA A 324 -10.22 33.28 -29.21
N ARG A 325 -10.28 32.36 -28.25
CA ARG A 325 -9.31 32.21 -27.18
C ARG A 325 -8.48 30.94 -27.40
N THR A 326 -7.16 31.09 -27.46
CA THR A 326 -6.23 29.98 -27.66
C THR A 326 -5.01 30.18 -26.79
N GLY A 327 -4.69 29.20 -25.94
CA GLY A 327 -3.51 29.21 -25.09
C GLY A 327 -2.83 27.85 -25.04
N HIS A 328 -1.50 27.85 -24.92
CA HIS A 328 -0.67 26.66 -24.82
C HIS A 328 -0.31 26.46 -23.35
N ARG A 329 -0.56 25.25 -22.80
CA ARG A 329 -0.24 24.91 -21.41
C ARG A 329 0.80 23.79 -21.34
N ALA A 330 1.82 23.99 -20.52
CA ALA A 330 2.78 22.95 -20.14
C ALA A 330 2.68 22.73 -18.62
N ASP A 331 2.52 21.48 -18.20
CA ASP A 331 2.34 21.11 -16.79
C ASP A 331 3.47 20.16 -16.36
N GLY A 332 4.19 20.50 -15.29
CA GLY A 332 5.14 19.60 -14.65
C GLY A 332 4.44 18.56 -13.75
N ARG A 333 5.13 17.48 -13.39
CA ARG A 333 4.63 16.45 -12.44
C ARG A 333 5.26 16.57 -11.06
N CYS A 334 4.44 16.43 -10.02
CA CYS A 334 4.82 16.46 -8.62
C CYS A 334 5.37 15.10 -8.12
N PHE A 335 5.87 15.11 -6.88
CA PHE A 335 5.95 13.94 -6.01
C PHE A 335 4.59 13.20 -5.93
N ALA A 336 4.61 11.96 -5.44
CA ALA A 336 3.41 11.38 -4.85
C ALA A 336 3.03 12.21 -3.61
N GLU A 337 1.75 12.54 -3.44
CA GLU A 337 1.30 13.28 -2.26
C GLU A 337 1.18 12.31 -1.08
N TYR A 338 2.28 12.19 -0.31
CA TYR A 338 2.29 11.42 0.93
C TYR A 338 1.16 11.88 1.85
N SER A 339 0.31 10.94 2.25
CA SER A 339 -0.72 11.16 3.25
C SER A 339 -0.10 11.61 4.58
N SER A 340 -0.92 12.26 5.40
CA SER A 340 -0.53 12.60 6.77
C SER A 340 -0.74 11.44 7.76
N SER A 341 -1.36 10.34 7.28
CA SER A 341 -1.13 8.96 7.73
C SER A 341 0.05 8.34 6.98
N GLY A 342 0.80 7.45 7.63
CA GLY A 342 1.98 6.78 7.03
C GLY A 342 1.64 5.65 6.06
N GLU A 343 0.63 5.85 5.21
CA GLU A 343 0.05 4.81 4.36
C GLU A 343 0.56 4.91 2.93
N THR A 344 1.16 3.82 2.46
CA THR A 344 1.44 3.58 1.04
C THR A 344 0.15 3.54 0.22
N ASP A 345 0.26 3.83 -1.08
CA ASP A 345 -0.74 3.58 -2.13
C ASP A 345 -1.89 2.63 -1.69
N VAL A 346 -3.05 3.22 -1.41
CA VAL A 346 -4.21 2.52 -0.80
C VAL A 346 -4.89 1.54 -1.78
N SER A 347 -4.36 1.38 -3.00
CA SER A 347 -4.73 0.30 -3.93
C SER A 347 -3.85 -0.95 -3.80
N SER A 348 -2.66 -0.84 -3.20
CA SER A 348 -1.62 -1.87 -3.13
C SER A 348 -1.39 -2.36 -1.69
N PRO A 349 -1.71 -3.62 -1.34
CA PRO A 349 -1.73 -4.10 0.05
C PRO A 349 -0.33 -4.41 0.62
N LEU A 350 0.24 -3.47 1.40
CA LEU A 350 1.53 -3.53 2.13
C LEU A 350 2.17 -4.93 2.23
N HIS A 351 3.36 -5.13 1.65
CA HIS A 351 4.04 -6.43 1.69
C HIS A 351 5.07 -6.59 2.83
N ALA A 352 5.10 -7.77 3.44
CA ALA A 352 6.08 -8.18 4.44
C ALA A 352 6.59 -9.61 4.15
N ILE A 353 7.65 -10.04 4.83
CA ILE A 353 8.18 -11.40 4.68
C ILE A 353 8.57 -12.02 6.02
N THR A 354 8.12 -13.24 6.27
CA THR A 354 8.52 -14.03 7.44
C THR A 354 9.96 -14.48 7.30
N THR A 355 10.77 -14.38 8.35
CA THR A 355 12.22 -14.66 8.25
C THR A 355 12.55 -16.11 7.86
N VAL A 356 11.65 -17.07 8.12
CA VAL A 356 11.78 -18.46 7.64
C VAL A 356 11.70 -18.57 6.12
N SER A 357 10.90 -17.73 5.47
CA SER A 357 10.70 -17.69 4.00
C SER A 357 11.97 -17.33 3.22
N LEU A 358 12.99 -16.84 3.92
CA LEU A 358 14.32 -16.47 3.42
C LEU A 358 15.39 -17.54 3.70
N GLY A 359 15.03 -18.72 4.22
CA GLY A 359 15.93 -19.87 4.36
C GLY A 359 15.93 -20.48 5.77
N SER A 360 16.50 -21.66 5.94
CA SER A 360 16.68 -22.28 7.26
C SER A 360 17.74 -21.54 8.09
N SER A 361 17.46 -21.29 9.37
CA SER A 361 18.40 -20.68 10.33
C SER A 361 19.59 -21.58 10.71
N ASN A 362 19.62 -22.82 10.21
CA ASN A 362 20.76 -23.75 10.28
C ASN A 362 21.88 -23.40 9.30
N PHE A 363 21.59 -22.65 8.22
CA PHE A 363 22.54 -22.30 7.16
C PHE A 363 22.63 -20.80 6.89
N HIS A 364 21.56 -20.05 7.17
CA HIS A 364 21.43 -18.64 6.83
C HIS A 364 21.22 -17.82 8.10
N SER A 365 22.09 -16.84 8.37
CA SER A 365 21.93 -15.98 9.54
C SER A 365 20.75 -15.03 9.37
N ILE A 366 20.05 -14.76 10.48
CA ILE A 366 19.03 -13.70 10.54
C ILE A 366 19.56 -12.35 10.04
N THR A 367 20.84 -12.08 10.25
CA THR A 367 21.51 -10.88 9.75
C THR A 367 21.54 -10.81 8.22
N ASP A 368 21.90 -11.87 7.49
CA ASP A 368 21.80 -11.80 6.02
C ASP A 368 20.34 -11.72 5.58
N LYS A 369 19.43 -12.49 6.20
CA LYS A 369 17.99 -12.46 5.86
C LYS A 369 17.39 -11.05 5.93
N ILE A 370 17.63 -10.29 7.01
CA ILE A 370 17.12 -8.92 7.15
C ILE A 370 17.78 -7.99 6.11
N ASP A 371 19.09 -8.12 5.88
CA ASP A 371 19.82 -7.38 4.85
C ASP A 371 19.25 -7.66 3.44
N GLN A 372 18.91 -8.91 3.11
CA GLN A 372 18.29 -9.26 1.82
C GLN A 372 16.83 -8.79 1.72
N ALA A 373 16.04 -8.88 2.79
CA ALA A 373 14.67 -8.37 2.82
C ALA A 373 14.64 -6.87 2.49
N ALA A 374 15.47 -6.07 3.17
CA ALA A 374 15.62 -4.65 2.93
C ALA A 374 16.10 -4.35 1.49
N ARG A 375 17.11 -5.08 0.98
CA ARG A 375 17.64 -4.92 -0.40
C ARG A 375 16.60 -5.16 -1.49
N HIS A 376 15.61 -6.03 -1.26
CA HIS A 376 14.57 -6.36 -2.23
C HIS A 376 13.25 -5.58 -2.00
N GLY A 377 13.27 -4.59 -1.09
CA GLY A 377 12.17 -3.64 -0.91
C GLY A 377 11.09 -4.04 0.11
N PHE A 378 11.35 -5.04 0.96
CA PHE A 378 10.46 -5.34 2.08
C PHE A 378 10.65 -4.30 3.20
N LYS A 379 9.53 -3.73 3.67
CA LYS A 379 9.52 -2.73 4.75
C LYS A 379 9.08 -3.27 6.11
N ALA A 380 8.63 -4.52 6.16
CA ALA A 380 8.42 -5.21 7.41
C ALA A 380 8.72 -6.71 7.31
N ILE A 381 8.97 -7.33 8.48
CA ILE A 381 9.19 -8.76 8.65
C ILE A 381 8.34 -9.32 9.80
N GLU A 382 8.00 -10.61 9.69
CA GLU A 382 7.58 -11.42 10.84
C GLU A 382 8.78 -12.23 11.34
N LEU A 383 9.09 -12.19 12.64
CA LEU A 383 10.25 -12.90 13.18
C LEU A 383 9.89 -14.32 13.62
N PHE A 384 10.44 -15.31 12.90
CA PHE A 384 10.32 -16.71 13.25
C PHE A 384 11.27 -17.07 14.40
N ILE A 385 10.81 -17.85 15.38
CA ILE A 385 11.58 -18.09 16.61
C ILE A 385 12.92 -18.79 16.38
N ASP A 386 12.97 -19.73 15.42
CA ASP A 386 14.19 -20.48 15.07
C ASP A 386 15.36 -19.56 14.61
N ASP A 387 15.08 -18.33 14.14
CA ASP A 387 16.10 -17.33 13.79
C ASP A 387 16.63 -16.59 15.02
N LEU A 388 15.75 -16.20 15.95
CA LEU A 388 16.11 -15.56 17.22
C LEU A 388 16.92 -16.52 18.11
N GLU A 389 16.51 -17.79 18.18
CA GLU A 389 17.26 -18.83 18.89
C GLU A 389 18.62 -19.12 18.25
N SER A 390 18.69 -19.19 16.92
CA SER A 390 19.98 -19.46 16.23
C SER A 390 21.00 -18.35 16.53
N LEU A 391 20.58 -17.08 16.50
CA LEU A 391 21.41 -15.96 16.90
C LEU A 391 21.77 -15.99 18.40
N ALA A 392 20.83 -16.31 19.28
CA ALA A 392 21.07 -16.42 20.72
C ALA A 392 22.09 -17.54 21.05
N ARG A 393 22.04 -18.69 20.35
CA ARG A 393 23.01 -19.79 20.50
C ARG A 393 24.38 -19.38 19.99
N ALA A 394 24.47 -18.72 18.83
CA ALA A 394 25.72 -18.21 18.28
C ALA A 394 26.40 -17.20 19.21
N ASN A 395 25.65 -16.23 19.75
CA ASN A 395 26.17 -15.20 20.67
C ASN A 395 26.64 -15.77 22.02
N SER A 396 25.92 -16.77 22.56
CA SER A 396 26.22 -17.34 23.88
C SER A 396 27.15 -18.56 23.84
N SER A 397 27.46 -19.09 22.66
CA SER A 397 28.07 -20.42 22.47
C SER A 397 27.31 -21.57 23.16
N THR A 398 26.00 -21.41 23.39
CA THR A 398 25.16 -22.43 24.06
C THR A 398 24.95 -23.64 23.14
N PRO A 399 25.27 -24.88 23.58
CA PRO A 399 25.02 -26.08 22.78
C PRO A 399 23.55 -26.24 22.39
N VAL A 400 23.30 -26.77 21.18
CA VAL A 400 21.94 -27.05 20.66
C VAL A 400 21.13 -27.95 21.62
N THR A 401 21.80 -28.83 22.36
CA THR A 401 21.18 -29.74 23.33
C THR A 401 20.67 -29.07 24.61
N SER A 402 21.02 -27.82 24.87
CA SER A 402 20.73 -27.10 26.12
C SER A 402 19.64 -26.04 25.94
N ALA A 403 18.91 -25.75 27.02
CA ALA A 403 18.10 -24.53 27.13
C ALA A 403 18.95 -23.28 26.88
N LEU A 404 18.39 -22.29 26.20
CA LEU A 404 18.98 -20.97 26.08
C LEU A 404 18.80 -20.18 27.40
N PRO A 405 19.82 -19.45 27.87
CA PRO A 405 19.66 -18.45 28.92
C PRO A 405 18.71 -17.32 28.46
N PRO A 406 17.79 -16.83 29.31
CA PRO A 406 16.94 -15.69 29.01
C PRO A 406 17.72 -14.48 28.47
N ASP A 407 18.83 -14.12 29.12
CA ASP A 407 19.68 -12.98 28.72
C ASP A 407 20.25 -13.13 27.30
N ALA A 408 20.51 -14.35 26.83
CA ALA A 408 21.01 -14.60 25.48
C ALA A 408 19.93 -14.37 24.41
N ILE A 409 18.67 -14.70 24.73
CA ILE A 409 17.50 -14.43 23.88
C ILE A 409 17.24 -12.92 23.81
N LEU A 410 17.24 -12.24 24.97
CA LEU A 410 17.04 -10.79 25.03
C LEU A 410 18.18 -10.03 24.32
N ALA A 411 19.43 -10.47 24.45
CA ALA A 411 20.57 -9.91 23.73
C ALA A 411 20.47 -10.11 22.19
N ALA A 412 20.01 -11.28 21.74
CA ALA A 412 19.75 -11.51 20.32
C ALA A 412 18.60 -10.64 19.78
N ALA A 413 17.54 -10.43 20.58
CA ALA A 413 16.45 -9.52 20.24
C ALA A 413 16.95 -8.07 20.07
N TYR A 414 17.84 -7.58 20.96
CA TYR A 414 18.45 -6.25 20.83
C TYR A 414 19.26 -6.10 19.54
N GLN A 415 20.04 -7.12 19.16
CA GLN A 415 20.82 -7.10 17.91
C GLN A 415 19.91 -7.06 16.67
N ILE A 416 18.85 -7.88 16.64
CA ILE A 416 17.87 -7.89 15.55
C ILE A 416 17.16 -6.54 15.45
N ARG A 417 16.74 -5.95 16.58
CA ARG A 417 16.16 -4.60 16.63
C ARG A 417 17.11 -3.57 16.03
N GLN A 418 18.35 -3.52 16.51
CA GLN A 418 19.36 -2.56 16.04
C GLN A 418 19.64 -2.67 14.54
N GLN A 419 19.62 -3.89 13.99
CA GLN A 419 19.78 -4.09 12.54
C GLN A 419 18.56 -3.62 11.75
N CYS A 420 17.35 -3.86 12.26
CA CYS A 420 16.10 -3.41 11.64
C CYS A 420 15.98 -1.87 11.65
N ASP A 421 16.32 -1.23 12.77
CA ASP A 421 16.39 0.24 12.88
C ASP A 421 17.37 0.86 11.87
N ARG A 422 18.55 0.25 11.71
CA ARG A 422 19.58 0.68 10.74
C ARG A 422 19.11 0.59 9.28
N LEU A 423 18.13 -0.26 8.98
CA LEU A 423 17.67 -0.56 7.62
C LEU A 423 16.26 -0.04 7.29
N ASP A 424 15.59 0.62 8.25
CA ASP A 424 14.20 1.06 8.12
C ASP A 424 13.28 -0.12 7.74
N VAL A 425 13.31 -1.15 8.59
CA VAL A 425 12.47 -2.37 8.53
C VAL A 425 11.70 -2.52 9.84
N THR A 426 10.37 -2.64 9.75
CA THR A 426 9.50 -2.88 10.91
C THR A 426 9.45 -4.37 11.26
N ILE A 427 9.40 -4.71 12.55
CA ILE A 427 9.10 -6.07 13.02
C ILE A 427 7.62 -6.09 13.43
N LEU A 428 6.83 -6.97 12.81
CA LEU A 428 5.37 -7.02 13.02
C LEU A 428 5.00 -7.81 14.28
N ASN A 429 5.62 -8.97 14.45
CA ASN A 429 5.35 -9.92 15.52
C ASN A 429 6.58 -10.80 15.81
N LEU A 430 6.47 -11.58 16.88
CA LEU A 430 7.29 -12.75 17.14
C LEU A 430 6.39 -14.00 17.06
N GLN A 431 6.93 -15.12 16.57
CA GLN A 431 6.24 -16.42 16.56
C GLN A 431 6.87 -17.45 17.55
N PRO A 432 6.81 -17.25 18.89
CA PRO A 432 7.54 -18.07 19.84
C PRO A 432 6.73 -19.26 20.40
N LEU A 433 5.40 -19.18 20.34
CA LEU A 433 4.51 -20.07 21.08
C LEU A 433 4.08 -21.24 20.21
N ARG A 434 4.02 -22.44 20.81
CA ARG A 434 3.49 -23.67 20.20
C ARG A 434 2.78 -24.47 21.30
N PHE A 435 1.66 -25.12 20.98
CA PHE A 435 0.94 -26.04 21.87
C PHE A 435 0.46 -25.43 23.20
N TYR A 436 -0.21 -24.27 23.16
CA TYR A 436 -0.62 -23.57 24.38
C TYR A 436 -2.04 -23.91 24.86
N GLU A 437 -3.04 -23.73 24.01
CA GLU A 437 -4.44 -23.82 24.39
C GLU A 437 -4.95 -25.26 24.36
N GLY A 438 -5.93 -25.57 25.21
CA GLY A 438 -6.50 -26.91 25.31
C GLY A 438 -5.47 -27.95 25.75
N LEU A 439 -4.41 -27.59 26.49
CA LEU A 439 -3.49 -28.58 27.06
C LEU A 439 -4.21 -29.42 28.11
N ALA A 440 -4.12 -30.75 27.99
CA ALA A 440 -4.65 -31.68 28.99
C ALA A 440 -3.83 -31.63 30.29
N ASP A 441 -2.52 -31.45 30.17
CA ASP A 441 -1.62 -31.14 31.28
C ASP A 441 -1.75 -29.66 31.68
N ARG A 442 -2.48 -29.41 32.77
CA ARG A 442 -2.74 -28.06 33.29
C ARG A 442 -1.55 -27.49 34.06
N GLU A 443 -0.64 -28.31 34.59
CA GLU A 443 0.61 -27.83 35.20
C GLU A 443 1.55 -27.28 34.13
N LYS A 444 1.68 -27.98 32.99
CA LYS A 444 2.38 -27.48 31.79
C LYS A 444 1.75 -26.20 31.24
N ARG A 445 0.41 -26.09 31.20
CA ARG A 445 -0.31 -24.85 30.81
C ARG A 445 0.10 -23.67 31.70
N ASN A 446 0.03 -23.87 33.01
CA ASN A 446 0.42 -22.85 33.99
C ASN A 446 1.91 -22.51 33.87
N HIS A 447 2.80 -23.50 33.76
CA HIS A 447 4.24 -23.27 33.60
C HIS A 447 4.57 -22.38 32.38
N ILE A 448 3.90 -22.59 31.24
CA ILE A 448 4.04 -21.72 30.07
C ILE A 448 3.65 -20.28 30.41
N LEU A 449 2.45 -20.07 30.99
CA LEU A 449 1.93 -18.76 31.36
C LEU A 449 2.87 -18.04 32.36
N ASP A 450 3.30 -18.73 33.41
CA ASP A 450 4.01 -18.14 34.54
C ASP A 450 5.51 -17.93 34.27
N ASN A 451 6.14 -18.74 33.40
CA ASN A 451 7.60 -18.78 33.25
C ASN A 451 8.08 -18.49 31.82
N ILE A 452 7.27 -18.77 30.79
CA ILE A 452 7.69 -18.71 29.38
C ILE A 452 7.13 -17.46 28.69
N ILE A 453 5.86 -17.11 28.92
CA ILE A 453 5.25 -15.90 28.34
C ILE A 453 5.96 -14.60 28.75
N PRO A 454 6.40 -14.38 30.02
CA PRO A 454 7.10 -13.14 30.40
C PRO A 454 8.38 -12.89 29.57
N LEU A 455 9.16 -13.94 29.30
CA LEU A 455 10.37 -13.87 28.47
C LEU A 455 10.04 -13.43 27.04
N TRP A 456 8.99 -13.99 26.43
CA TRP A 456 8.58 -13.59 25.08
C TRP A 456 7.95 -12.20 25.02
N ILE A 457 7.29 -11.77 26.09
CA ILE A 457 6.77 -10.42 26.25
C ILE A 457 7.91 -9.39 26.33
N ASP A 458 9.00 -9.69 27.04
CA ASP A 458 10.15 -8.79 27.07
C ASP A 458 10.96 -8.84 25.78
N ALA A 459 11.08 -10.00 25.14
CA ALA A 459 11.67 -10.12 23.80
C ALA A 459 10.91 -9.32 22.73
N VAL A 460 9.56 -9.41 22.68
CA VAL A 460 8.76 -8.70 21.65
C VAL A 460 8.83 -7.18 21.84
N LYS A 461 8.86 -6.68 23.09
CA LYS A 461 9.11 -5.25 23.40
C LYS A 461 10.49 -4.80 22.94
N ILE A 462 11.55 -5.60 23.14
CA ILE A 462 12.91 -5.28 22.68
C ILE A 462 12.96 -5.22 21.14
N LEU A 463 12.25 -6.12 20.46
CA LEU A 463 12.06 -6.07 19.01
C LEU A 463 11.22 -4.86 18.56
N GLY A 464 10.56 -4.16 19.49
CA GLY A 464 9.67 -3.03 19.24
C GLY A 464 8.42 -3.41 18.45
N ALA A 465 7.95 -4.65 18.64
CA ALA A 465 6.68 -5.16 18.16
C ALA A 465 5.72 -5.32 19.36
N ASP A 466 4.41 -5.43 19.10
CA ASP A 466 3.39 -5.58 20.15
C ASP A 466 2.63 -6.92 20.10
N THR A 467 2.91 -7.77 19.10
CA THR A 467 2.10 -8.96 18.78
C THR A 467 2.90 -10.27 18.89
N ILE A 468 2.30 -11.26 19.54
CA ILE A 468 2.79 -12.64 19.64
C ILE A 468 1.82 -13.57 18.88
N LEU A 469 2.34 -14.40 17.97
CA LEU A 469 1.54 -15.40 17.27
C LEU A 469 1.25 -16.61 18.18
N VAL A 470 0.01 -17.13 18.11
CA VAL A 470 -0.47 -18.29 18.87
C VAL A 470 -1.09 -19.30 17.90
N PRO A 471 -0.32 -20.27 17.39
CA PRO A 471 -0.82 -21.29 16.47
C PRO A 471 -1.60 -22.38 17.19
N SER A 472 -2.74 -22.78 16.62
CA SER A 472 -3.66 -23.78 17.18
C SER A 472 -3.00 -25.11 17.51
N ASN A 473 -3.36 -25.71 18.63
CA ASN A 473 -2.75 -26.92 19.14
C ASN A 473 -2.94 -28.12 18.20
N PHE A 474 -1.82 -28.77 17.85
CA PHE A 474 -1.76 -29.98 17.01
C PHE A 474 -1.09 -31.17 17.71
N LEU A 475 -1.03 -31.18 19.04
CA LEU A 475 -0.64 -32.36 19.81
C LEU A 475 -1.64 -33.52 19.60
N PRO A 476 -1.23 -34.78 19.84
CA PRO A 476 -2.13 -35.93 19.85
C PRO A 476 -3.35 -35.75 20.78
N PRO A 477 -4.54 -36.32 20.46
CA PRO A 477 -5.77 -36.13 21.25
C PRO A 477 -5.71 -36.60 22.72
N ASP A 478 -4.73 -37.40 23.11
CA ASP A 478 -4.46 -37.79 24.50
C ASP A 478 -3.72 -36.69 25.32
N GLN A 479 -3.17 -35.68 24.64
CA GLN A 479 -2.39 -34.58 25.25
C GLN A 479 -3.07 -33.21 25.13
N THR A 480 -4.14 -33.10 24.33
CA THR A 480 -4.94 -31.87 24.19
C THR A 480 -6.44 -32.16 24.20
N VAL A 481 -7.18 -31.37 24.98
CA VAL A 481 -8.64 -31.40 25.09
C VAL A 481 -9.28 -30.43 24.09
N GLY A 482 -10.30 -30.89 23.39
CA GLY A 482 -11.10 -30.09 22.44
C GLY A 482 -12.29 -29.38 23.08
N ASP A 483 -12.24 -29.18 24.40
CA ASP A 483 -13.31 -28.52 25.14
C ASP A 483 -13.26 -27.00 24.92
N PHE A 484 -14.37 -26.44 24.47
CA PHE A 484 -14.47 -25.04 24.05
C PHE A 484 -14.21 -24.08 25.22
N ASP A 485 -14.82 -24.34 26.39
CA ASP A 485 -14.66 -23.48 27.56
C ASP A 485 -13.23 -23.53 28.12
N THR A 486 -12.55 -24.69 28.07
CA THR A 486 -11.14 -24.83 28.44
C THR A 486 -10.20 -24.08 27.48
N ILE A 487 -10.42 -24.17 26.17
CA ILE A 487 -9.64 -23.43 25.16
C ILE A 487 -9.84 -21.91 25.34
N VAL A 488 -11.07 -21.50 25.62
CA VAL A 488 -11.43 -20.11 25.90
C VAL A 488 -10.91 -19.64 27.27
N GLU A 489 -10.78 -20.52 28.28
CA GLU A 489 -10.06 -20.21 29.54
C GLU A 489 -8.59 -19.90 29.26
N ASP A 490 -7.89 -20.80 28.54
CA ASP A 490 -6.47 -20.67 28.23
C ASP A 490 -6.17 -19.35 27.51
N LEU A 491 -6.84 -19.09 26.39
CA LEU A 491 -6.60 -17.89 25.60
C LEU A 491 -7.06 -16.60 26.33
N ARG A 492 -8.03 -16.69 27.25
CA ARG A 492 -8.41 -15.57 28.12
C ARG A 492 -7.38 -15.30 29.22
N ALA A 493 -6.72 -16.32 29.76
CA ALA A 493 -5.64 -16.17 30.73
C ALA A 493 -4.41 -15.51 30.08
N LEU A 494 -4.00 -16.00 28.90
CA LEU A 494 -2.93 -15.41 28.10
C LEU A 494 -3.20 -13.93 27.78
N ALA A 495 -4.40 -13.63 27.28
CA ALA A 495 -4.81 -12.26 26.96
C ALA A 495 -4.93 -11.36 28.22
N ALA A 496 -5.27 -11.91 29.38
CA ALA A 496 -5.25 -11.15 30.64
C ALA A 496 -3.83 -10.73 31.02
N GLN A 497 -2.86 -11.66 31.00
CA GLN A 497 -1.45 -11.37 31.30
C GLN A 497 -0.85 -10.33 30.34
N GLY A 498 -1.11 -10.44 29.04
CA GLY A 498 -0.67 -9.43 28.06
C GLY A 498 -1.24 -8.03 28.28
N ALA A 499 -2.40 -7.93 28.92
CA ALA A 499 -3.07 -6.65 29.21
C ALA A 499 -2.54 -5.94 30.48
N GLU A 500 -1.66 -6.57 31.27
CA GLU A 500 -1.01 -5.94 32.43
C GLU A 500 0.14 -5.00 32.02
N TYR A 501 0.59 -5.07 30.78
CA TYR A 501 1.69 -4.28 30.24
C TYR A 501 1.21 -2.99 29.54
N THR A 502 2.09 -1.99 29.47
CA THR A 502 1.87 -0.74 28.72
C THR A 502 2.97 -0.55 27.67
N PRO A 503 2.65 -0.50 26.36
CA PRO A 503 1.36 -0.85 25.76
C PRO A 503 0.99 -2.34 26.00
N PRO A 504 -0.31 -2.70 25.95
CA PRO A 504 -0.74 -4.09 26.05
C PRO A 504 -0.16 -4.97 24.94
N ILE A 505 0.28 -6.18 25.30
CA ILE A 505 0.72 -7.18 24.33
C ILE A 505 -0.50 -7.86 23.72
N LYS A 506 -0.51 -7.91 22.38
CA LYS A 506 -1.49 -8.60 21.56
C LYS A 506 -1.10 -10.06 21.35
N PHE A 507 -2.12 -10.92 21.30
CA PHE A 507 -1.99 -12.30 20.87
C PHE A 507 -2.84 -12.50 19.61
N ALA A 508 -2.24 -13.05 18.55
CA ALA A 508 -2.92 -13.36 17.30
C ALA A 508 -3.11 -14.89 17.20
N TYR A 509 -4.35 -15.37 17.35
CA TYR A 509 -4.68 -16.79 17.32
C TYR A 509 -4.87 -17.26 15.89
N GLU A 510 -4.14 -18.32 15.50
CA GLU A 510 -4.08 -18.85 14.14
C GLU A 510 -4.64 -20.28 14.08
N ALA A 511 -5.56 -20.56 13.16
CA ALA A 511 -6.10 -21.91 12.96
C ALA A 511 -5.30 -22.65 11.87
N LEU A 512 -4.47 -23.62 12.27
CA LEU A 512 -3.67 -24.43 11.35
C LEU A 512 -4.54 -25.47 10.64
N ALA A 513 -4.32 -25.74 9.34
CA ALA A 513 -5.10 -26.73 8.56
C ALA A 513 -4.96 -28.20 9.03
N TRP A 514 -4.17 -28.43 10.07
CA TRP A 514 -3.89 -29.71 10.72
C TRP A 514 -4.00 -29.62 12.26
N GLY A 515 -4.56 -28.54 12.82
CA GLY A 515 -4.85 -28.43 14.25
C GLY A 515 -5.82 -29.52 14.70
N THR A 516 -5.59 -30.08 15.90
CA THR A 516 -6.26 -31.30 16.38
C THR A 516 -7.75 -31.07 16.63
N HIS A 517 -8.09 -29.91 17.19
CA HIS A 517 -9.47 -29.52 17.51
C HIS A 517 -9.94 -28.29 16.73
N ILE A 518 -9.06 -27.31 16.55
CA ILE A 518 -9.31 -26.04 15.86
C ILE A 518 -8.48 -26.01 14.58
N ASN A 519 -9.13 -26.00 13.41
CA ASN A 519 -8.44 -26.03 12.11
C ASN A 519 -9.14 -25.22 10.99
N THR A 520 -10.17 -24.44 11.31
CA THR A 520 -10.75 -23.42 10.42
C THR A 520 -10.75 -22.05 11.07
N TRP A 521 -10.72 -20.99 10.24
CA TRP A 521 -10.76 -19.61 10.76
C TRP A 521 -12.11 -19.30 11.44
N GLU A 522 -13.20 -19.97 11.05
CA GLU A 522 -14.49 -19.85 11.75
C GLU A 522 -14.37 -20.27 13.21
N GLN A 523 -13.73 -21.40 13.51
CA GLN A 523 -13.56 -21.88 14.88
C GLN A 523 -12.67 -20.95 15.73
N SER A 524 -11.55 -20.46 15.17
CA SER A 524 -10.73 -19.49 15.88
C SER A 524 -11.44 -18.15 16.08
N TRP A 525 -12.35 -17.77 15.17
CA TRP A 525 -13.19 -16.58 15.32
C TRP A 525 -14.21 -16.70 16.45
N GLU A 526 -14.93 -17.82 16.53
CA GLU A 526 -15.85 -18.13 17.64
C GLU A 526 -15.14 -18.06 19.01
N ILE A 527 -13.92 -18.59 19.09
CA ILE A 527 -13.05 -18.51 20.28
C ILE A 527 -12.63 -17.07 20.59
N VAL A 528 -12.16 -16.31 19.60
CA VAL A 528 -11.72 -14.90 19.77
C VAL A 528 -12.86 -13.98 20.22
N GLN A 529 -14.10 -14.25 19.77
CA GLN A 529 -15.29 -13.58 20.27
C GLN A 529 -15.64 -14.03 21.70
N ALA A 530 -15.61 -15.33 22.01
CA ALA A 530 -15.93 -15.86 23.34
C ALA A 530 -14.93 -15.44 24.43
N VAL A 531 -13.63 -15.30 24.12
CA VAL A 531 -12.63 -14.76 25.06
C VAL A 531 -12.93 -13.30 25.42
N ASN A 532 -13.38 -12.52 24.44
CA ASN A 532 -13.75 -11.10 24.55
C ASN A 532 -12.69 -10.22 25.25
N LYS A 533 -11.46 -10.24 24.74
CA LYS A 533 -10.37 -9.33 25.13
C LYS A 533 -9.91 -8.48 23.94
N PRO A 534 -9.61 -7.18 24.12
CA PRO A 534 -9.21 -6.29 23.02
C PRO A 534 -7.83 -6.61 22.45
N ASN A 535 -6.98 -7.29 23.23
CA ASN A 535 -5.64 -7.73 22.86
C ASN A 535 -5.55 -9.23 22.51
N LEU A 536 -6.70 -9.90 22.26
CA LEU A 536 -6.71 -11.19 21.56
C LEU A 536 -7.48 -11.02 20.24
N GLY A 537 -6.85 -11.44 19.15
CA GLY A 537 -7.35 -11.32 17.78
C GLY A 537 -6.99 -12.53 16.93
N LEU A 538 -7.23 -12.44 15.63
CA LEU A 538 -6.93 -13.45 14.63
C LEU A 538 -5.58 -13.21 13.94
N ALA A 539 -4.91 -14.31 13.61
CA ALA A 539 -4.03 -14.41 12.45
C ALA A 539 -4.75 -15.23 11.36
N LEU A 540 -4.71 -14.75 10.11
CA LEU A 540 -5.30 -15.42 8.97
C LEU A 540 -4.23 -15.81 7.94
N ASP A 541 -3.83 -17.08 7.92
CA ASP A 541 -2.99 -17.63 6.84
C ASP A 541 -3.86 -18.20 5.69
N THR A 542 -3.63 -17.66 4.49
CA THR A 542 -4.25 -18.15 3.25
C THR A 542 -3.96 -19.63 2.94
N PHE A 543 -2.77 -20.15 3.27
CA PHE A 543 -2.47 -21.58 3.10
C PHE A 543 -3.31 -22.40 4.06
N ASN A 544 -3.40 -22.02 5.34
CA ASN A 544 -4.18 -22.77 6.31
C ASN A 544 -5.69 -22.72 6.02
N ILE A 545 -6.24 -21.55 5.63
CA ILE A 545 -7.64 -21.43 5.20
C ILE A 545 -7.93 -22.37 4.02
N ALA A 546 -7.19 -22.26 2.91
CA ALA A 546 -7.46 -23.06 1.72
C ALA A 546 -7.05 -24.55 1.92
N GLY A 547 -6.02 -24.79 2.71
CA GLY A 547 -5.55 -26.11 3.12
C GLY A 547 -6.59 -26.88 3.93
N ALA A 548 -7.40 -26.20 4.75
CA ALA A 548 -8.45 -26.81 5.54
C ALA A 548 -9.69 -27.19 4.70
N ILE A 549 -10.17 -26.28 3.82
CA ILE A 549 -11.52 -26.34 3.22
C ILE A 549 -11.57 -26.50 1.69
N TYR A 550 -10.45 -26.33 0.98
CA TYR A 550 -10.35 -26.49 -0.47
C TYR A 550 -9.48 -27.69 -0.85
N ALA A 551 -8.30 -27.82 -0.23
CA ALA A 551 -7.28 -28.78 -0.61
C ALA A 551 -7.23 -30.04 0.29
N ASP A 552 -6.81 -31.14 -0.33
CA ASP A 552 -6.41 -32.38 0.32
C ASP A 552 -5.17 -32.93 -0.42
N PRO A 553 -3.95 -32.83 0.13
CA PRO A 553 -2.75 -33.36 -0.54
C PRO A 553 -2.76 -34.89 -0.62
N THR A 554 -3.75 -35.58 -0.05
CA THR A 554 -3.94 -37.03 -0.12
C THR A 554 -4.88 -37.48 -1.24
N THR A 555 -5.50 -36.59 -2.03
CA THR A 555 -6.30 -36.97 -3.22
C THR A 555 -5.49 -36.91 -4.51
N ASP A 556 -5.98 -37.58 -5.55
CA ASP A 556 -5.32 -37.65 -6.87
C ASP A 556 -5.46 -36.35 -7.68
N ASP A 557 -6.39 -35.47 -7.30
CA ASP A 557 -6.57 -34.13 -7.86
C ASP A 557 -6.04 -32.99 -6.95
N GLY A 558 -5.69 -33.29 -5.70
CA GLY A 558 -5.28 -32.32 -4.68
C GLY A 558 -6.44 -31.58 -4.00
N CYS A 559 -7.69 -31.87 -4.37
CA CYS A 559 -8.88 -31.18 -3.86
C CYS A 559 -9.62 -32.04 -2.81
N ILE A 560 -10.36 -31.39 -1.91
CA ILE A 560 -11.37 -32.09 -1.11
C ILE A 560 -12.46 -32.60 -2.06
N ARG A 561 -12.76 -33.91 -1.97
CA ARG A 561 -13.52 -34.69 -2.98
C ARG A 561 -14.90 -34.14 -3.35
N HIS A 562 -15.51 -33.31 -2.51
CA HIS A 562 -16.85 -32.77 -2.73
C HIS A 562 -16.88 -31.28 -2.39
N GLY A 563 -17.19 -30.47 -3.40
CA GLY A 563 -17.55 -29.06 -3.23
C GLY A 563 -16.41 -28.08 -2.93
N ALA A 564 -15.13 -28.42 -3.13
CA ALA A 564 -13.98 -27.58 -2.77
C ALA A 564 -14.14 -26.06 -3.07
N ASP A 565 -14.47 -25.69 -4.32
CA ASP A 565 -14.73 -24.29 -4.70
C ASP A 565 -15.91 -23.66 -3.93
N ALA A 566 -17.00 -24.40 -3.74
CA ALA A 566 -18.21 -23.93 -3.06
C ALA A 566 -18.02 -23.83 -1.53
N ASN A 567 -17.29 -24.77 -0.93
CA ASN A 567 -16.95 -24.76 0.50
C ASN A 567 -16.12 -23.52 0.84
N LEU A 568 -15.09 -23.25 0.02
CA LEU A 568 -14.28 -22.05 0.11
C LEU A 568 -15.11 -20.79 -0.12
N TYR A 569 -15.91 -20.72 -1.19
CA TYR A 569 -16.76 -19.56 -1.47
C TYR A 569 -17.71 -19.26 -0.29
N ASN A 570 -18.35 -20.27 0.27
CA ASN A 570 -19.25 -20.12 1.42
C ASN A 570 -18.51 -19.67 2.69
N SER A 571 -17.27 -20.14 2.89
CA SER A 571 -16.42 -19.71 4.02
C SER A 571 -15.93 -18.27 3.87
N LEU A 572 -15.42 -17.88 2.70
CA LEU A 572 -15.04 -16.49 2.43
C LEU A 572 -16.25 -15.55 2.49
N SER A 573 -17.43 -16.00 2.05
CA SER A 573 -18.69 -15.26 2.21
C SER A 573 -19.04 -15.02 3.68
N ARG A 574 -18.85 -16.02 4.55
CA ARG A 574 -18.98 -15.86 6.02
C ARG A 574 -17.95 -14.86 6.56
N MET A 575 -16.68 -14.98 6.16
CA MET A 575 -15.62 -14.05 6.58
C MET A 575 -16.01 -12.60 6.31
N THR A 576 -16.50 -12.32 5.09
CA THR A 576 -16.95 -10.97 4.69
C THR A 576 -18.20 -10.46 5.41
N SER A 577 -19.01 -11.33 6.04
CA SER A 577 -20.21 -10.91 6.77
C SER A 577 -20.06 -10.94 8.29
N THR A 578 -19.16 -11.74 8.86
CA THR A 578 -18.93 -11.82 10.32
C THR A 578 -17.76 -10.95 10.78
N LEU A 579 -16.61 -11.00 10.09
CA LEU A 579 -15.39 -10.34 10.55
C LEU A 579 -15.34 -8.84 10.17
N ALA A 580 -16.10 -8.43 9.15
CA ALA A 580 -16.18 -7.02 8.74
C ALA A 580 -16.76 -6.08 9.80
N LEU A 581 -17.51 -6.61 10.78
CA LEU A 581 -18.06 -5.84 11.90
C LEU A 581 -17.03 -5.61 13.03
N ASP A 582 -16.01 -6.47 13.11
CA ASP A 582 -14.99 -6.50 14.17
C ASP A 582 -13.56 -6.44 13.57
N LEU A 583 -13.35 -5.74 12.44
CA LEU A 583 -12.04 -5.68 11.76
C LEU A 583 -10.83 -5.40 12.70
N PRO A 584 -10.93 -4.56 13.75
CA PRO A 584 -9.83 -4.38 14.72
C PRO A 584 -9.39 -5.65 15.48
N LYS A 585 -10.12 -6.77 15.36
CA LYS A 585 -9.70 -8.10 15.85
C LYS A 585 -8.82 -8.87 14.87
N LEU A 586 -8.68 -8.45 13.62
CA LEU A 586 -7.67 -9.01 12.72
C LEU A 586 -6.32 -8.33 13.03
N PHE A 587 -5.32 -9.11 13.43
CA PHE A 587 -4.00 -8.58 13.81
C PHE A 587 -2.92 -8.90 12.76
N ILE A 588 -2.98 -10.08 12.14
CA ILE A 588 -1.96 -10.61 11.23
C ILE A 588 -2.64 -11.26 10.02
N VAL A 589 -2.07 -11.06 8.83
CA VAL A 589 -2.48 -11.76 7.60
C VAL A 589 -1.25 -12.35 6.92
N GLN A 590 -1.26 -13.66 6.79
CA GLN A 590 -0.16 -14.44 6.22
C GLN A 590 -0.55 -15.05 4.88
N VAL A 591 0.41 -15.09 3.96
CA VAL A 591 0.14 -15.37 2.55
C VAL A 591 1.12 -16.39 1.98
N ALA A 592 0.58 -17.52 1.53
CA ALA A 592 1.30 -18.59 0.85
C ALA A 592 0.39 -19.37 -0.10
N ASP A 593 0.93 -19.70 -1.27
CA ASP A 593 0.39 -20.72 -2.18
C ASP A 593 1.03 -22.08 -1.85
N ALA A 594 0.69 -23.13 -2.58
CA ALA A 594 1.33 -24.43 -2.47
C ALA A 594 1.44 -25.12 -3.82
N GLU A 595 2.45 -25.97 -3.96
CA GLU A 595 2.65 -26.82 -5.13
C GLU A 595 1.60 -27.94 -5.19
N ARG A 596 0.90 -28.06 -6.32
CA ARG A 596 0.06 -29.22 -6.61
C ARG A 596 0.93 -30.46 -6.76
N LEU A 597 0.85 -31.38 -5.82
CA LEU A 597 1.63 -32.62 -5.85
C LEU A 597 1.28 -33.48 -7.08
N SER A 598 2.29 -34.11 -7.67
CA SER A 598 2.14 -34.99 -8.84
C SER A 598 1.56 -36.38 -8.51
N ARG A 599 1.42 -36.69 -7.22
CA ARG A 599 0.81 -37.91 -6.67
C ARG A 599 0.38 -37.67 -5.20
N PRO A 600 -0.61 -38.43 -4.68
CA PRO A 600 -1.05 -38.32 -3.28
C PRO A 600 0.05 -38.44 -2.22
N LEU A 601 0.00 -37.58 -1.20
CA LEU A 601 0.84 -37.62 -0.01
C LEU A 601 0.29 -38.63 1.01
N ARG A 602 0.53 -39.91 0.70
CA ARG A 602 0.17 -41.11 1.48
C ARG A 602 1.46 -41.93 1.75
N PRO A 603 1.43 -43.04 2.53
CA PRO A 603 2.59 -43.93 2.69
C PRO A 603 3.25 -44.29 1.36
N GLY A 604 4.58 -44.11 1.27
CA GLY A 604 5.35 -44.24 0.02
C GLY A 604 5.56 -42.93 -0.77
N HIS A 605 5.01 -41.80 -0.31
CA HIS A 605 5.38 -40.47 -0.80
C HIS A 605 6.67 -39.96 -0.13
N PRO A 606 7.63 -39.33 -0.84
CA PRO A 606 8.88 -38.84 -0.25
C PRO A 606 8.71 -37.82 0.89
N PHE A 607 7.57 -37.12 0.94
CA PHE A 607 7.25 -36.16 2.01
C PHE A 607 6.31 -36.74 3.08
N TYR A 608 5.95 -38.03 3.00
CA TYR A 608 5.09 -38.67 4.00
C TYR A 608 5.92 -39.05 5.24
N VAL A 609 5.51 -38.53 6.39
CA VAL A 609 6.10 -38.85 7.71
C VAL A 609 5.05 -39.65 8.49
N PRO A 610 5.35 -40.88 8.95
CA PRO A 610 4.41 -41.68 9.75
C PRO A 610 3.96 -40.92 11.01
N GLY A 611 2.66 -40.98 11.31
CA GLY A 611 2.05 -40.26 12.44
C GLY A 611 1.79 -38.77 12.21
N GLN A 612 2.49 -38.12 11.27
CA GLN A 612 2.31 -36.70 10.96
C GLN A 612 1.11 -36.48 10.00
N PRO A 613 0.26 -35.45 10.21
CA PRO A 613 -0.79 -35.08 9.27
C PRO A 613 -0.22 -34.73 7.88
N SER A 614 -0.78 -35.30 6.80
CA SER A 614 -0.31 -35.06 5.42
C SER A 614 -0.32 -33.58 5.01
N ARG A 615 -1.22 -32.76 5.59
CA ARG A 615 -1.27 -31.30 5.39
C ARG A 615 -0.06 -30.58 6.02
N MET A 616 0.42 -31.03 7.17
CA MET A 616 1.65 -30.51 7.80
C MET A 616 2.88 -30.92 6.98
N SER A 617 2.95 -32.18 6.52
CA SER A 617 3.98 -32.64 5.57
C SER A 617 4.04 -31.78 4.31
N TRP A 618 2.88 -31.47 3.72
CA TRP A 618 2.75 -30.61 2.54
C TRP A 618 3.18 -29.17 2.86
N SER A 619 2.69 -28.59 3.96
CA SER A 619 3.07 -27.25 4.44
C SER A 619 4.59 -27.12 4.58
N ARG A 620 5.24 -28.00 5.36
CA ARG A 620 6.71 -27.99 5.62
C ARG A 620 7.57 -28.08 4.34
N ASN A 621 7.08 -28.69 3.26
CA ASN A 621 7.87 -28.99 2.05
C ASN A 621 7.51 -28.19 0.79
N CYS A 622 6.28 -27.66 0.70
CA CYS A 622 5.63 -27.35 -0.57
C CYS A 622 4.84 -26.04 -0.60
N ARG A 623 4.90 -25.16 0.43
CA ARG A 623 4.41 -23.79 0.25
C ARG A 623 5.23 -23.08 -0.85
N LEU A 624 4.59 -22.12 -1.50
CA LEU A 624 5.13 -21.27 -2.57
C LEU A 624 4.74 -19.82 -2.29
N PHE A 625 5.45 -18.87 -2.90
CA PHE A 625 4.99 -17.49 -2.90
C PHE A 625 3.73 -17.36 -3.78
N PRO A 626 2.81 -16.43 -3.47
CA PRO A 626 1.59 -16.25 -4.27
C PRO A 626 1.91 -16.05 -5.76
N CYS A 627 1.06 -16.60 -6.63
CA CYS A 627 1.20 -16.50 -8.09
C CYS A 627 2.44 -17.21 -8.71
N GLU A 628 3.20 -18.04 -7.99
CA GLU A 628 4.23 -18.93 -8.57
C GLU A 628 3.59 -20.14 -9.31
N SER A 629 2.72 -19.88 -10.28
CA SER A 629 2.04 -20.89 -11.10
C SER A 629 3.01 -21.70 -11.97
N ASP A 630 4.15 -21.12 -12.34
CA ASP A 630 5.29 -21.77 -13.00
C ASP A 630 6.04 -22.76 -12.09
N ARG A 631 5.79 -22.73 -10.78
CA ARG A 631 6.21 -23.76 -9.81
C ARG A 631 5.09 -24.70 -9.38
N GLY A 632 3.92 -24.64 -10.04
CA GLY A 632 2.76 -25.47 -9.72
C GLY A 632 1.80 -24.88 -8.68
N GLY A 633 1.81 -23.55 -8.48
CA GLY A 633 0.89 -22.81 -7.60
C GLY A 633 -0.57 -23.21 -7.76
N PHE A 634 -1.10 -23.87 -6.72
CA PHE A 634 -2.36 -24.60 -6.73
C PHE A 634 -3.49 -23.82 -6.07
N LEU A 635 -3.25 -23.26 -4.90
CA LEU A 635 -4.29 -22.78 -4.01
C LEU A 635 -4.97 -21.53 -4.59
N PRO A 636 -6.26 -21.32 -4.30
CA PRO A 636 -7.02 -20.13 -4.69
C PRO A 636 -6.67 -18.91 -3.81
N VAL A 637 -5.39 -18.69 -3.53
CA VAL A 637 -4.87 -17.67 -2.59
C VAL A 637 -5.41 -16.28 -2.90
N THR A 638 -5.50 -15.90 -4.17
CA THR A 638 -6.03 -14.59 -4.59
C THR A 638 -7.51 -14.41 -4.28
N ARG A 639 -8.31 -15.48 -4.14
CA ARG A 639 -9.68 -15.36 -3.63
C ARG A 639 -9.70 -15.06 -2.12
N VAL A 640 -8.80 -15.70 -1.36
CA VAL A 640 -8.67 -15.47 0.10
C VAL A 640 -8.15 -14.06 0.39
N ILE A 641 -7.09 -13.62 -0.29
CA ILE A 641 -6.60 -12.23 -0.22
C ILE A 641 -7.73 -11.26 -0.57
N GLY A 642 -8.46 -11.51 -1.67
CA GLY A 642 -9.56 -10.64 -2.10
C GLY A 642 -10.65 -10.50 -1.03
N ALA A 643 -11.05 -11.60 -0.38
CA ALA A 643 -12.01 -11.56 0.72
C ALA A 643 -11.49 -10.78 1.93
N ILE A 644 -10.22 -10.97 2.31
CA ILE A 644 -9.59 -10.24 3.43
C ILE A 644 -9.51 -8.72 3.14
N LEU A 645 -9.12 -8.33 1.92
CA LEU A 645 -9.10 -6.92 1.51
C LEU A 645 -10.50 -6.30 1.41
N ALA A 646 -11.54 -7.11 1.14
CA ALA A 646 -12.94 -6.70 1.16
C ALA A 646 -13.43 -6.34 2.58
N LEU A 647 -12.84 -6.91 3.64
CA LEU A 647 -13.12 -6.53 5.03
C LEU A 647 -12.72 -5.08 5.35
N GLY A 648 -11.88 -4.47 4.50
CA GLY A 648 -11.20 -3.21 4.81
C GLY A 648 -9.78 -3.39 5.35
N TRP A 649 -9.22 -4.62 5.39
CA TRP A 649 -7.83 -4.83 5.81
C TRP A 649 -6.84 -4.08 4.90
N ARG A 650 -6.00 -3.23 5.50
CA ARG A 650 -4.90 -2.49 4.82
C ARG A 650 -3.54 -2.68 5.48
N GLY A 651 -3.46 -3.51 6.52
CA GLY A 651 -2.20 -3.92 7.14
C GLY A 651 -1.38 -4.85 6.24
N TYR A 652 -0.22 -5.27 6.75
CA TYR A 652 0.72 -6.08 5.98
C TYR A 652 0.15 -7.45 5.57
N LEU A 653 0.47 -7.87 4.34
CA LEU A 653 0.43 -9.24 3.86
C LEU A 653 1.82 -9.86 4.04
N ALA A 654 1.99 -10.70 5.05
CA ALA A 654 3.28 -11.35 5.33
C ALA A 654 3.45 -12.64 4.52
N TYR A 655 4.49 -12.74 3.70
CA TYR A 655 4.79 -13.97 2.99
C TYR A 655 5.42 -15.02 3.93
N GLU A 656 4.69 -16.09 4.23
CA GLU A 656 5.10 -17.19 5.12
C GLU A 656 5.23 -18.51 4.33
N VAL A 657 6.36 -18.68 3.66
CA VAL A 657 6.64 -19.82 2.81
C VAL A 657 7.53 -20.82 3.54
N PHE A 658 7.00 -22.00 3.83
CA PHE A 658 7.75 -23.20 4.21
C PHE A 658 7.96 -24.09 2.98
N SER A 659 9.20 -24.28 2.56
CA SER A 659 9.53 -25.00 1.32
C SER A 659 10.84 -25.74 1.47
N ARG A 660 10.96 -26.93 0.86
CA ARG A 660 12.22 -27.68 0.76
C ARG A 660 13.37 -26.89 0.13
N SER A 661 13.05 -25.85 -0.66
CA SER A 661 14.04 -24.91 -1.23
C SER A 661 14.77 -24.02 -0.19
N LEU A 662 14.25 -23.91 1.03
CA LEU A 662 14.84 -23.13 2.13
C LEU A 662 16.00 -23.86 2.83
N ALA A 663 16.09 -25.17 2.65
CA ALA A 663 17.13 -26.04 3.20
C ALA A 663 18.33 -26.21 2.26
N ASP A 664 18.34 -25.51 1.11
CA ASP A 664 19.53 -25.35 0.27
C ASP A 664 20.54 -24.46 0.99
N SER A 665 21.67 -25.04 1.41
CA SER A 665 22.73 -24.41 2.20
C SER A 665 23.63 -23.44 1.43
N ASP A 666 23.34 -23.18 0.16
CA ASP A 666 23.98 -22.12 -0.63
C ASP A 666 23.68 -20.74 -0.03
N PRO A 667 24.70 -19.93 0.34
CA PRO A 667 24.52 -18.60 0.93
C PRO A 667 23.70 -17.61 0.09
N LEU A 668 23.43 -17.87 -1.19
CA LEU A 668 22.54 -17.06 -2.02
C LEU A 668 21.05 -17.40 -1.91
N THR A 669 20.67 -18.47 -1.18
CA THR A 669 19.27 -18.85 -0.94
C THR A 669 18.40 -17.70 -0.39
N PRO A 670 18.84 -16.88 0.59
CA PRO A 670 18.04 -15.76 1.09
C PRO A 670 17.78 -14.68 0.03
N ALA A 671 18.81 -14.31 -0.75
CA ALA A 671 18.66 -13.36 -1.86
C ALA A 671 17.72 -13.90 -2.95
N ARG A 672 17.87 -15.17 -3.34
CA ARG A 672 16.97 -15.83 -4.30
C ARG A 672 15.52 -15.87 -3.82
N HIS A 673 15.30 -16.06 -2.52
CA HIS A 673 13.97 -16.08 -1.94
C HIS A 673 13.35 -14.69 -1.81
N ALA A 674 14.14 -13.67 -1.45
CA ALA A 674 13.69 -12.29 -1.46
C ALA A 674 13.25 -11.84 -2.88
N GLU A 675 14.01 -12.18 -3.92
CA GLU A 675 13.64 -11.89 -5.32
C GLU A 675 12.41 -12.71 -5.78
N ARG A 676 12.30 -13.99 -5.39
CA ARG A 676 11.08 -14.79 -5.63
C ARG A 676 9.84 -14.15 -5.00
N ALA A 677 9.98 -13.59 -3.80
CA ALA A 677 8.91 -12.93 -3.07
C ALA A 677 8.53 -11.55 -3.64
N ARG A 678 9.48 -10.86 -4.28
CA ARG A 678 9.28 -9.54 -4.91
C ARG A 678 8.38 -9.59 -6.16
N ARG A 679 8.39 -10.68 -6.92
CA ARG A 679 7.53 -10.87 -8.11
C ARG A 679 6.02 -10.94 -7.79
N PRO A 680 5.54 -11.71 -6.79
CA PRO A 680 4.15 -11.70 -6.36
C PRO A 680 3.60 -10.32 -6.06
N TRP A 681 4.35 -9.48 -5.35
CA TRP A 681 3.96 -8.10 -5.03
C TRP A 681 3.59 -7.31 -6.30
N GLN A 682 4.45 -7.36 -7.33
CA GLN A 682 4.20 -6.72 -8.62
C GLN A 682 2.94 -7.24 -9.32
N LEU A 683 2.57 -8.50 -9.12
CA LEU A 683 1.39 -9.14 -9.73
C LEU A 683 0.11 -8.87 -8.93
N LEU A 684 0.18 -8.83 -7.59
CA LEU A 684 -0.96 -8.54 -6.71
C LEU A 684 -1.42 -7.08 -6.85
N ASN A 685 -0.50 -6.15 -7.14
CA ASN A 685 -0.82 -4.74 -7.40
C ASN A 685 -1.37 -4.48 -8.82
N GLN A 686 -1.34 -5.49 -9.70
CA GLN A 686 -2.00 -5.45 -11.01
C GLN A 686 -3.44 -6.00 -10.95
N ILE A 687 -3.90 -6.49 -9.79
CA ILE A 687 -5.26 -7.01 -9.61
C ILE A 687 -6.19 -5.86 -9.21
N ASP A 688 -7.23 -5.63 -10.01
CA ASP A 688 -8.38 -4.83 -9.58
C ASP A 688 -9.18 -5.59 -8.50
N TRP A 689 -8.82 -5.33 -7.24
CA TRP A 689 -9.50 -5.88 -6.08
C TRP A 689 -10.94 -5.39 -5.93
N CYS A 690 -11.29 -4.21 -6.46
CA CYS A 690 -12.66 -3.69 -6.45
C CYS A 690 -13.58 -4.44 -7.43
N GLN A 691 -13.05 -4.95 -8.53
CA GLN A 691 -13.79 -5.86 -9.42
C GLN A 691 -13.90 -7.26 -8.82
N LYS A 692 -12.81 -7.85 -8.30
CA LYS A 692 -12.82 -9.24 -7.79
C LYS A 692 -13.61 -9.46 -6.50
N THR A 693 -14.01 -8.40 -5.80
CA THR A 693 -14.78 -8.49 -4.54
C THR A 693 -16.30 -8.42 -4.74
N GLN A 694 -16.79 -8.31 -5.98
CA GLN A 694 -18.22 -8.45 -6.28
C GLN A 694 -18.68 -9.91 -6.03
N PRO A 695 -19.82 -10.16 -5.36
CA PRO A 695 -20.29 -11.53 -5.09
C PRO A 695 -20.40 -12.41 -6.34
N ASN A 696 -20.72 -11.81 -7.50
CA ASN A 696 -20.88 -12.53 -8.76
C ASN A 696 -19.57 -12.79 -9.53
N THR A 697 -18.41 -12.26 -9.10
CA THR A 697 -17.12 -12.44 -9.81
C THR A 697 -16.24 -13.57 -9.26
N PHE A 698 -16.66 -14.25 -8.19
CA PHE A 698 -15.90 -15.37 -7.63
C PHE A 698 -15.93 -16.65 -8.50
N ILE A 699 -16.88 -16.74 -9.45
CA ILE A 699 -16.99 -17.83 -10.42
C ILE A 699 -16.09 -17.52 -11.63
N ASP A 700 -14.82 -17.87 -11.52
CA ASP A 700 -13.94 -17.98 -12.69
C ASP A 700 -14.23 -19.31 -13.43
N SER A 701 -14.19 -19.27 -14.76
CA SER A 701 -14.71 -20.30 -15.67
C SER A 701 -13.89 -21.60 -15.73
N GLN A 702 -12.79 -21.69 -14.99
CA GLN A 702 -11.94 -22.88 -14.91
C GLN A 702 -11.64 -23.25 -13.47
N SER A 703 -12.35 -24.24 -12.92
CA SER A 703 -11.95 -24.86 -11.65
C SER A 703 -10.67 -25.67 -11.85
N LYS A 704 -9.72 -25.53 -10.92
CA LYS A 704 -8.54 -26.42 -10.81
C LYS A 704 -8.91 -27.83 -10.31
N CYS A 705 -10.11 -28.01 -9.73
CA CYS A 705 -10.67 -29.30 -9.33
C CYS A 705 -11.55 -29.84 -10.47
N GLY A 706 -10.96 -30.65 -11.36
CA GLY A 706 -11.63 -31.11 -12.57
C GLY A 706 -12.81 -32.06 -12.31
N THR A 707 -14.03 -31.58 -12.52
CA THR A 707 -15.26 -32.39 -12.52
C THR A 707 -15.24 -33.40 -13.66
N ARG A 708 -14.78 -34.62 -13.38
CA ARG A 708 -14.99 -35.79 -14.26
C ARG A 708 -16.39 -36.37 -14.04
N ASP A 709 -17.40 -35.58 -14.43
CA ASP A 709 -18.76 -36.12 -14.56
C ASP A 709 -18.78 -37.21 -15.63
N ARG A 710 -19.22 -38.40 -15.22
CA ARG A 710 -19.25 -39.59 -16.08
C ARG A 710 -20.62 -39.73 -16.73
N ASP A 711 -20.88 -38.96 -17.77
CA ASP A 711 -21.96 -39.27 -18.71
C ASP A 711 -21.49 -39.17 -20.16
N GLY A 712 -21.96 -40.11 -20.99
CA GLY A 712 -21.41 -40.36 -22.32
C GLY A 712 -22.20 -39.71 -23.44
N GLY A 713 -21.56 -38.82 -24.21
CA GLY A 713 -22.12 -38.25 -25.44
C GLY A 713 -21.04 -38.07 -26.52
N ARG A 714 -21.33 -38.50 -27.75
CA ARG A 714 -20.46 -38.28 -28.93
C ARG A 714 -20.75 -36.93 -29.58
N ALA A 715 -19.69 -36.21 -29.95
CA ALA A 715 -19.66 -35.37 -31.16
C ALA A 715 -18.20 -35.15 -31.62
N GLU A 716 -17.98 -35.19 -32.94
CA GLU A 716 -16.83 -34.56 -33.64
C GLU A 716 -17.19 -33.07 -33.90
N ASP A 717 -16.36 -32.11 -34.32
CA ASP A 717 -14.94 -32.00 -34.73
C ASP A 717 -14.47 -30.57 -34.25
N SER A 718 -13.38 -29.86 -34.63
CA SER A 718 -12.37 -29.94 -35.70
C SER A 718 -11.14 -29.07 -35.40
N ARG A 719 -10.11 -29.20 -36.26
CA ARG A 719 -9.05 -28.21 -36.57
C ARG A 719 -8.04 -27.83 -35.47
N THR A 720 -6.88 -28.44 -35.61
CA THR A 720 -5.57 -27.88 -35.19
C THR A 720 -5.23 -26.58 -35.91
N GLU A 721 -4.60 -25.64 -35.21
CA GLU A 721 -3.55 -24.77 -35.76
C GLU A 721 -2.30 -24.84 -34.87
N GLN A 722 -1.13 -24.57 -35.45
CA GLN A 722 0.17 -24.86 -34.84
C GLN A 722 0.87 -23.59 -34.35
N ILE A 723 1.49 -23.65 -33.17
CA ILE A 723 2.43 -22.63 -32.69
C ILE A 723 3.86 -23.23 -32.71
N PRO A 724 4.89 -22.54 -33.25
CA PRO A 724 6.20 -23.15 -33.48
C PRO A 724 6.95 -23.50 -32.18
N ALA A 725 7.61 -24.66 -32.18
CA ALA A 725 8.52 -25.05 -31.10
C ALA A 725 9.94 -24.51 -31.34
N ASN A 726 10.41 -23.57 -30.49
CA ASN A 726 11.85 -23.34 -30.25
C ASN A 726 12.12 -22.43 -29.03
N ALA A 727 11.93 -22.95 -27.81
CA ALA A 727 12.46 -22.36 -26.57
C ALA A 727 12.37 -23.33 -25.36
N ARG A 728 13.00 -24.52 -25.44
CA ARG A 728 13.16 -25.42 -24.28
C ARG A 728 14.63 -25.70 -24.03
N GLN A 729 15.24 -24.95 -23.11
CA GLN A 729 16.46 -25.42 -22.44
C GLN A 729 16.07 -26.53 -21.43
N PRO A 730 16.81 -27.64 -21.37
CA PRO A 730 16.53 -28.69 -20.38
C PRO A 730 16.97 -28.23 -18.98
N LEU A 731 16.05 -28.31 -18.01
CA LEU A 731 16.43 -28.26 -16.60
C LEU A 731 17.27 -29.49 -16.29
N VAL A 732 18.54 -29.26 -15.93
CA VAL A 732 19.44 -30.32 -15.48
C VAL A 732 18.96 -30.81 -14.12
N GLN A 733 18.46 -32.04 -14.06
CA GLN A 733 18.37 -32.76 -12.79
C GLN A 733 19.79 -32.89 -12.23
N ARG A 734 20.06 -32.21 -11.11
CA ARG A 734 21.12 -32.58 -10.19
C ARG A 734 20.49 -33.46 -9.12
N ASP A 735 21.09 -34.61 -8.86
CA ASP A 735 20.61 -35.53 -7.83
C ASP A 735 20.84 -34.92 -6.44
N CYS A 736 19.76 -34.49 -5.78
CA CYS A 736 19.80 -34.21 -4.35
C CYS A 736 19.91 -35.56 -3.62
N ASN A 737 21.07 -35.83 -3.02
CA ASN A 737 21.29 -37.04 -2.22
C ASN A 737 20.23 -37.18 -1.11
N ASP A 738 19.77 -38.40 -0.84
CA ASP A 738 18.68 -38.69 0.10
C ASP A 738 18.88 -38.07 1.51
N LYS A 739 20.14 -37.87 1.93
CA LYS A 739 20.51 -37.19 3.19
C LYS A 739 19.98 -35.76 3.32
N GLN A 740 19.64 -35.06 2.23
CA GLN A 740 18.97 -33.75 2.30
C GLN A 740 17.47 -33.86 2.61
N LEU A 741 16.82 -34.98 2.29
CA LEU A 741 15.42 -35.22 2.66
C LEU A 741 15.31 -35.54 4.15
N ASP A 742 16.21 -36.36 4.67
CA ASP A 742 16.31 -36.63 6.12
C ASP A 742 16.51 -35.34 6.92
N LEU A 743 17.34 -34.40 6.46
CA LEU A 743 17.53 -33.11 7.15
C LEU A 743 16.24 -32.28 7.24
N ILE A 744 15.29 -32.42 6.31
CA ILE A 744 14.01 -31.70 6.34
C ILE A 744 13.00 -32.40 7.26
N SER A 745 13.08 -33.73 7.42
CA SER A 745 12.24 -34.45 8.39
C SER A 745 12.79 -34.39 9.82
N THR A 746 14.11 -34.40 10.01
CA THR A 746 14.75 -34.37 11.35
C THR A 746 14.86 -32.96 11.91
N SER A 747 15.18 -31.93 11.12
CA SER A 747 15.23 -30.55 11.66
C SER A 747 13.87 -30.05 12.17
N TYR A 748 12.77 -30.55 11.61
CA TYR A 748 11.40 -30.25 12.08
C TYR A 748 10.78 -31.34 12.98
N GLY A 749 11.42 -32.52 13.09
CA GLY A 749 10.94 -33.65 13.89
C GLY A 749 11.70 -33.90 15.20
N GLU A 750 13.02 -33.68 15.26
CA GLU A 750 13.82 -33.88 16.49
C GLU A 750 13.56 -32.81 17.56
N TYR A 751 12.88 -31.72 17.20
CA TYR A 751 12.36 -30.72 18.14
C TYR A 751 11.02 -31.11 18.79
N GLU A 752 10.33 -32.16 18.34
CA GLU A 752 9.02 -32.57 18.88
C GLU A 752 9.09 -33.17 20.31
N TYR A 753 10.29 -33.24 20.90
CA TYR A 753 10.51 -33.62 22.31
C TYR A 753 11.30 -32.60 23.16
N ARG A 754 11.50 -31.36 22.69
CA ARG A 754 12.22 -30.32 23.45
C ARG A 754 11.40 -29.06 23.72
N LEU A 755 10.64 -29.10 24.80
CA LEU A 755 10.52 -27.94 25.69
C LEU A 755 11.94 -27.44 26.07
N PRO A 756 12.13 -26.15 26.39
CA PRO A 756 13.38 -25.68 26.99
C PRO A 756 13.77 -26.57 28.18
N SER A 757 15.03 -27.01 28.22
CA SER A 757 15.52 -28.01 29.20
C SER A 757 15.67 -27.48 30.64
N MET A 758 14.80 -26.56 31.07
CA MET A 758 14.66 -26.10 32.46
C MET A 758 13.92 -27.14 33.32
N LEU A 759 13.14 -28.03 32.70
CA LEU A 759 12.27 -29.02 33.38
C LEU A 759 12.99 -30.30 33.87
N SER A 760 14.27 -30.23 34.24
CA SER A 760 14.97 -31.37 34.84
C SER A 760 15.92 -31.00 35.99
N LYS A 761 15.34 -30.59 37.13
CA LYS A 761 15.76 -30.92 38.53
C LYS A 761 15.06 -30.03 39.56
N GLN A 762 13.97 -30.50 40.18
CA GLN A 762 13.64 -30.21 41.58
C GLN A 762 12.51 -31.10 42.13
N THR A 763 12.81 -32.39 42.33
CA THR A 763 12.04 -33.31 43.18
C THR A 763 12.99 -34.20 43.97
N ALA A 764 13.39 -33.69 45.14
CA ALA A 764 14.10 -34.39 46.22
C ALA A 764 13.76 -33.68 47.55
#